data_AF-A0A1G2KPX2-F1
#
_entry.id   AF-A0A1G2KPX2-F1
#
_cell.length_a   1.000
_cell.length_b   1.000
_cell.length_c   1.000
_cell.angle_alpha   90.00
_cell.angle_beta   90.00
_cell.angle_gamma   90.00
#
_symmetry.space_group_name_H-M   'P 1'
#
loop_
_entity.id
_entity.type
_entity.pdbx_description
1 polymer ?
#
loop_
_entity_poly.entity_id
_entity_poly.type
_entity_poly.pdbx_seq_one_letter_code
_entity_poly.pdbx_strand_id
1 'polypeptide(L)'
;MAKTDKAVSPEESAITPPTFPAWYMTDLTTPFRAGISHMFLIHGNINDLVQNPEDTRAYVPLRKFFESALNEREMVIFYNIASGIRFLNPDSEKEFRKIAGLVNEDDPPKDPIAAARASVPGKKNIPREPDLCFPLIEKVMKAKPGSALVVNSVHFIAPAASGGVVLLPNERANVERLKNIAQDEEIRENKGIVILLTEELAKVSGELRQAGNEMQTVFIPKPDKPERRTFIVSLTKKSEEFREAESAVKKLALELEKARPRTARYQELEKKVRTAEEKAAELAPAFAVPETFNPYEFAHATQGMSLRQILEIFLHSKKTGKPIDLVYVKEKKREILNAEYEDVMELVDPQRGLEDIGGLEYAKTFCQNLLKAIERGEKRLVSMGVTFMGPPGTGKTALVEALAKEAGFNFVKTKSIRSMWVGESEARQQKLIYGLRSLAPVVVMNDEADLNDASRDAPKGDSGVSERMMKMWMELLSDPKIRGQIIVISCTNRPDRMDAALKRSGRSDERILIPMPSTKEIPAIFRVMFKRYNIATSITDFAPYAGMVEGFSGADDEKITLNAFRFAFEKGKKVVDDAILREAIEDFIPSASQAEIDRMTLYCLLECSSRRLLPPNTKEIVAGIKARNLVENLPFMLEQVKARNIADID
;
A
#
# COMPACT_ATOMS: atom_id res chain seq x y z
N MET A 1 12.91 -6.56 -35.79
CA MET A 1 13.36 -5.47 -36.67
C MET A 1 13.45 -4.20 -35.85
N ALA A 2 14.65 -3.64 -35.77
CA ALA A 2 15.03 -2.52 -34.93
C ALA A 2 14.33 -1.20 -35.32
N LYS A 3 13.94 -0.40 -34.32
CA LYS A 3 13.68 1.05 -34.41
C LYS A 3 14.11 1.69 -33.09
N THR A 4 15.39 2.08 -33.00
CA THR A 4 15.90 3.47 -33.06
C THR A 4 15.73 4.23 -31.76
N ASP A 5 16.75 4.11 -30.92
CA ASP A 5 17.11 5.04 -29.85
C ASP A 5 17.31 6.45 -30.44
N LYS A 6 16.58 7.43 -29.91
CA LYS A 6 16.90 8.84 -30.09
C LYS A 6 17.84 9.26 -28.96
N ALA A 7 19.07 9.56 -29.35
CA ALA A 7 20.09 10.19 -28.52
C ALA A 7 19.56 11.48 -27.87
N VAL A 8 19.74 11.59 -26.56
CA VAL A 8 19.54 12.81 -25.79
C VAL A 8 20.84 13.62 -25.88
N SER A 9 20.75 14.86 -26.35
CA SER A 9 21.86 15.81 -26.46
C SER A 9 22.40 16.21 -25.07
N PRO A 10 23.71 16.36 -24.89
CA PRO A 10 24.31 16.82 -23.65
C PRO A 10 24.56 18.34 -23.73
N GLU A 11 23.62 19.16 -23.27
CA GLU A 11 23.88 20.58 -23.00
C GLU A 11 22.86 21.13 -22.00
N GLU A 12 23.35 22.04 -21.14
CA GLU A 12 22.65 22.79 -20.08
C GLU A 12 22.58 22.14 -18.69
N SER A 13 23.72 22.23 -18.00
CA SER A 13 23.77 22.42 -16.55
C SER A 13 23.12 23.75 -16.16
N ALA A 14 21.79 23.79 -16.13
CA ALA A 14 21.04 24.82 -15.44
C ALA A 14 20.94 24.43 -13.96
N ILE A 15 21.30 25.34 -13.06
CA ILE A 15 20.97 25.24 -11.63
C ILE A 15 19.45 25.15 -11.58
N THR A 16 18.94 23.94 -11.37
CA THR A 16 17.51 23.65 -11.28
C THR A 16 17.00 24.35 -10.02
N PRO A 17 15.89 25.11 -10.08
CA PRO A 17 15.32 25.71 -8.87
C PRO A 17 15.08 24.64 -7.80
N PRO A 18 15.07 24.98 -6.50
CA PRO A 18 14.85 24.02 -5.43
C PRO A 18 13.55 23.25 -5.71
N THR A 19 13.68 21.94 -5.95
CA THR A 19 12.55 21.06 -6.21
C THR A 19 11.94 20.66 -4.89
N PHE A 20 10.98 21.46 -4.42
CA PHE A 20 10.17 21.09 -3.28
C PHE A 20 9.16 20.00 -3.65
N PRO A 21 8.86 19.05 -2.74
CA PRO A 21 7.82 18.06 -2.97
C PRO A 21 6.45 18.70 -3.21
N ALA A 22 5.62 18.05 -4.02
CA ALA A 22 4.28 18.55 -4.35
C ALA A 22 3.42 18.79 -3.10
N TRP A 23 3.46 17.88 -2.10
CA TRP A 23 2.72 18.07 -0.85
C TRP A 23 3.17 19.31 -0.08
N TYR A 24 4.44 19.69 -0.14
CA TYR A 24 4.94 20.89 0.52
C TYR A 24 4.42 22.14 -0.20
N MET A 25 4.49 22.15 -1.53
CA MET A 25 4.07 23.30 -2.32
C MET A 25 2.54 23.47 -2.34
N THR A 26 1.82 22.42 -2.69
CA THR A 26 0.38 22.45 -2.93
C THR A 26 -0.44 22.37 -1.65
N ASP A 27 -0.07 21.49 -0.71
CA ASP A 27 -0.93 21.20 0.44
C ASP A 27 -0.55 22.00 1.69
N LEU A 28 0.66 22.56 1.75
CA LEU A 28 1.15 23.37 2.87
C LEU A 28 1.38 24.83 2.49
N THR A 29 2.31 25.13 1.56
CA THR A 29 2.69 26.53 1.30
C THR A 29 1.60 27.32 0.59
N THR A 30 0.83 26.71 -0.31
CA THR A 30 -0.24 27.39 -1.06
C THR A 30 -1.38 27.85 -0.14
N PRO A 31 -1.96 26.98 0.71
CA PRO A 31 -2.97 27.41 1.70
C PRO A 31 -2.43 28.40 2.72
N PHE A 32 -1.17 28.22 3.16
CA PHE A 32 -0.51 29.14 4.08
C PHE A 32 -0.39 30.55 3.49
N ARG A 33 0.12 30.66 2.26
CA ARG A 33 0.27 31.95 1.56
C ARG A 33 -1.07 32.61 1.22
N ALA A 34 -2.11 31.80 0.98
CA ALA A 34 -3.46 32.27 0.77
C ALA A 34 -4.17 32.71 2.07
N GLY A 35 -3.55 32.52 3.24
CA GLY A 35 -4.15 32.84 4.54
C GLY A 35 -5.30 31.90 4.94
N ILE A 36 -5.42 30.75 4.28
CA ILE A 36 -6.49 29.77 4.54
C ILE A 36 -6.27 29.08 5.89
N SER A 37 -5.03 28.68 6.18
CA SER A 37 -4.64 28.05 7.43
C SER A 37 -3.19 28.37 7.77
N HIS A 38 -2.88 28.51 9.05
CA HIS A 38 -1.52 28.61 9.58
C HIS A 38 -1.08 27.39 10.39
N MET A 39 -1.97 26.39 10.57
CA MET A 39 -1.67 25.16 11.29
C MET A 39 -1.89 23.92 10.40
N PHE A 40 -0.85 23.09 10.26
CA PHE A 40 -0.84 21.93 9.38
C PHE A 40 -0.54 20.66 10.16
N LEU A 41 -1.44 19.67 10.10
CA LEU A 41 -1.19 18.32 10.61
C LEU A 41 -0.71 17.42 9.47
N ILE A 42 0.59 17.17 9.46
CA ILE A 42 1.25 16.34 8.48
C ILE A 42 1.28 14.88 8.95
N HIS A 43 0.85 13.96 8.08
CA HIS A 43 0.85 12.54 8.39
C HIS A 43 1.24 11.64 7.21
N GLY A 44 1.39 10.32 7.47
CA GLY A 44 1.80 9.34 6.47
C GLY A 44 3.30 9.05 6.54
N ASN A 45 4.01 9.20 5.42
CA ASN A 45 5.40 8.77 5.24
C ASN A 45 6.44 9.73 5.88
N ILE A 46 6.24 10.15 7.12
CA ILE A 46 7.04 11.21 7.77
C ILE A 46 8.46 10.78 8.18
N ASN A 47 8.72 9.48 8.26
CA ASN A 47 10.01 8.91 8.65
C ASN A 47 10.94 8.60 7.46
N ASP A 48 10.48 8.94 6.25
CA ASP A 48 11.24 8.72 5.02
C ASP A 48 12.28 9.82 4.75
N LEU A 49 13.05 9.60 3.69
CA LEU A 49 13.92 10.59 3.09
C LEU A 49 13.16 11.44 2.08
N VAL A 50 13.49 12.72 2.05
CA VAL A 50 12.98 13.70 1.09
C VAL A 50 14.18 14.30 0.36
N GLN A 51 14.01 14.66 -0.90
CA GLN A 51 15.05 15.36 -1.64
C GLN A 51 15.39 16.68 -0.92
N ASN A 52 16.68 16.94 -0.72
CA ASN A 52 17.14 18.15 -0.06
C ASN A 52 16.89 19.36 -0.99
N PRO A 53 16.18 20.41 -0.53
CA PRO A 53 15.94 21.59 -1.35
C PRO A 53 17.22 22.38 -1.68
N GLU A 54 18.26 22.29 -0.84
CA GLU A 54 19.54 22.99 -1.05
C GLU A 54 20.52 22.19 -1.91
N ASP A 55 20.41 20.86 -1.92
CA ASP A 55 21.22 19.97 -2.75
C ASP A 55 20.32 18.88 -3.36
N THR A 56 19.93 19.07 -4.62
CA THR A 56 19.06 18.14 -5.34
C THR A 56 19.67 16.74 -5.53
N ARG A 57 20.97 16.56 -5.23
CA ARG A 57 21.65 15.26 -5.26
C ARG A 57 21.56 14.52 -3.94
N ALA A 58 21.20 15.19 -2.85
CA ALA A 58 21.11 14.63 -1.51
C ALA A 58 19.65 14.35 -1.12
N TYR A 59 19.49 13.29 -0.33
CA TYR A 59 18.23 12.95 0.31
C TYR A 59 18.42 13.01 1.82
N VAL A 60 17.51 13.67 2.51
CA VAL A 60 17.62 13.97 3.94
C VAL A 60 16.35 13.58 4.69
N PRO A 61 16.43 13.25 5.99
CA PRO A 61 15.24 13.04 6.81
C PRO A 61 14.35 14.28 6.84
N LEU A 62 13.03 14.09 7.01
CA LEU A 62 12.04 15.18 7.00
C LEU A 62 12.38 16.34 7.96
N ARG A 63 12.97 16.05 9.12
CA ARG A 63 13.45 17.09 10.05
C ARG A 63 14.47 18.03 9.38
N LYS A 64 15.48 17.46 8.71
CA LYS A 64 16.52 18.22 8.01
C LYS A 64 15.93 18.99 6.82
N PHE A 65 14.96 18.40 6.14
CA PHE A 65 14.18 19.10 5.12
C PHE A 65 13.52 20.36 5.69
N PHE A 66 12.85 20.31 6.84
CA PHE A 66 12.24 21.49 7.46
C PHE A 66 13.27 22.51 7.98
N GLU A 67 14.43 22.06 8.46
CA GLU A 67 15.54 22.96 8.83
C GLU A 67 15.96 23.83 7.63
N SER A 68 16.08 23.25 6.43
CA SER A 68 16.39 23.99 5.20
C SER A 68 15.19 24.77 4.65
N ALA A 69 14.01 24.16 4.58
CA ALA A 69 12.83 24.74 3.94
C ALA A 69 12.24 25.94 4.71
N LEU A 70 12.54 26.05 6.01
CA LEU A 70 12.10 27.14 6.89
C LEU A 70 13.25 28.08 7.28
N ASN A 71 14.45 27.95 6.68
CA ASN A 71 15.62 28.75 7.06
C ASN A 71 15.42 30.26 6.86
N GLU A 72 14.57 30.68 5.92
CA GLU A 72 14.25 32.10 5.68
C GLU A 72 13.30 32.70 6.73
N ARG A 73 12.81 31.89 7.68
CA ARG A 73 11.93 32.34 8.76
C ARG A 73 12.74 33.01 9.86
N GLU A 74 12.16 34.04 10.48
CA GLU A 74 12.77 34.80 11.58
C GLU A 74 13.12 33.94 12.79
N MET A 75 12.33 32.90 13.08
CA MET A 75 12.61 31.94 14.14
C MET A 75 11.98 30.60 13.82
N VAL A 76 12.75 29.51 13.93
CA VAL A 76 12.25 28.13 13.79
C VAL A 76 12.43 27.37 15.10
N ILE A 77 11.31 26.92 15.65
CA ILE A 77 11.21 26.20 16.92
C ILE A 77 10.84 24.76 16.62
N PHE A 78 11.67 23.82 17.05
CA PHE A 78 11.37 22.39 17.01
C PHE A 78 10.99 21.90 18.40
N TYR A 79 9.94 21.11 18.50
CA TYR A 79 9.52 20.50 19.76
C TYR A 79 9.30 19.00 19.61
N ASN A 80 9.79 18.24 20.59
CA ASN A 80 9.49 16.82 20.78
C ASN A 80 9.44 16.55 22.28
N ILE A 81 8.46 15.79 22.74
CA ILE A 81 8.27 15.41 24.15
C ILE A 81 9.55 14.84 24.80
N ALA A 82 10.37 14.09 24.04
CA ALA A 82 11.60 13.49 24.53
C ALA A 82 12.75 14.50 24.70
N SER A 83 12.82 15.51 23.84
CA SER A 83 13.96 16.44 23.80
C SER A 83 13.65 17.88 24.22
N GLY A 84 12.37 18.22 24.43
CA GLY A 84 11.90 19.59 24.63
C GLY A 84 12.08 20.46 23.39
N ILE A 85 12.18 21.76 23.62
CA ILE A 85 12.37 22.78 22.59
C ILE A 85 13.82 22.77 22.07
N ARG A 86 13.98 22.89 20.74
CA ARG A 86 15.25 23.10 20.04
C ARG A 86 15.10 24.19 19.00
N PHE A 87 16.22 24.81 18.62
CA PHE A 87 16.26 25.90 17.65
C PHE A 87 17.21 25.58 16.51
N LEU A 88 17.01 26.22 15.36
CA LEU A 88 17.90 26.08 14.20
C LEU A 88 19.30 26.63 14.49
N ASN A 89 19.37 27.76 15.21
CA ASN A 89 20.61 28.41 15.59
C ASN A 89 20.60 28.86 17.07
N PRO A 90 21.77 29.08 17.70
CA PRO A 90 21.85 29.49 19.11
C PRO A 90 21.28 30.89 19.40
N ASP A 91 21.24 31.77 18.40
CA ASP A 91 20.76 33.14 18.60
C ASP A 91 19.23 33.20 18.72
N SER A 92 18.51 32.35 17.97
CA SER A 92 17.08 32.11 18.18
C SER A 92 16.76 31.62 19.58
N GLU A 93 17.62 30.80 20.21
CA GLU A 93 17.41 30.38 21.60
C GLU A 93 17.53 31.55 22.57
N LYS A 94 18.53 32.42 22.40
CA LYS A 94 18.70 33.61 23.25
C LYS A 94 17.51 34.55 23.11
N GLU A 95 17.06 34.79 21.89
CA GLU A 95 15.90 35.63 21.60
C GLU A 95 14.61 35.02 22.19
N PHE A 96 14.41 33.71 22.04
CA PHE A 96 13.30 32.99 22.67
C PHE A 96 13.30 33.18 24.19
N ARG A 97 14.45 32.98 24.85
CA ARG A 97 14.56 33.14 26.32
C ARG A 97 14.22 34.55 26.77
N LYS A 98 14.63 35.56 26.01
CA LYS A 98 14.32 36.97 26.27
C LYS A 98 12.82 37.23 26.19
N ILE A 99 12.17 36.83 25.10
CA ILE A 99 10.73 37.05 24.88
C ILE A 99 9.89 36.22 25.87
N ALA A 100 10.30 34.98 26.13
CA ALA A 100 9.65 34.08 27.07
C ALA A 100 9.80 34.52 28.54
N GLY A 101 10.68 35.47 28.86
CA GLY A 101 10.91 35.95 30.24
C GLY A 101 11.68 34.94 31.09
N LEU A 102 12.58 34.16 30.47
CA LEU A 102 13.42 33.13 31.12
C LEU A 102 14.82 33.65 31.51
N VAL A 103 15.00 34.97 31.63
CA VAL A 103 16.29 35.62 31.93
C VAL A 103 16.31 36.13 33.38
N ASN A 104 17.38 35.83 34.11
CA ASN A 104 17.90 36.58 35.27
C ASN A 104 19.41 36.76 35.01
N GLU A 105 20.09 37.90 34.98
CA GLU A 105 19.81 39.32 34.70
C GLU A 105 21.21 39.91 34.38
N ASP A 106 21.32 40.94 33.53
CA ASP A 106 22.51 41.82 33.49
C ASP A 106 22.36 43.01 34.47
N ASP A 107 21.38 42.98 35.37
CA ASP A 107 21.24 43.98 36.44
C ASP A 107 21.87 43.46 37.74
N PRO A 108 22.79 44.21 38.38
CA PRO A 108 23.37 43.79 39.66
C PRO A 108 22.30 43.85 40.76
N PRO A 109 22.29 42.92 41.73
CA PRO A 109 21.27 42.91 42.76
C PRO A 109 21.35 44.19 43.60
N LYS A 110 20.23 44.91 43.76
CA LYS A 110 20.15 46.08 44.65
C LYS A 110 20.41 45.75 46.13
N ASP A 111 20.33 44.47 46.52
CA ASP A 111 20.54 44.04 47.91
C ASP A 111 21.15 42.62 48.00
N PRO A 112 22.42 42.50 48.43
CA PRO A 112 23.11 41.21 48.56
C PRO A 112 22.54 40.29 49.66
N ILE A 113 21.75 40.80 50.60
CA ILE A 113 21.20 40.01 51.71
C ILE A 113 19.90 39.29 51.31
N ALA A 114 19.11 39.89 50.41
CA ALA A 114 17.92 39.26 49.83
C ALA A 114 18.30 38.08 48.90
N ALA A 115 19.40 38.22 48.16
CA ALA A 115 19.95 37.18 47.28
C ALA A 115 20.47 35.95 48.04
N ALA A 116 20.93 36.12 49.29
CA ALA A 116 21.41 35.02 50.13
C ALA A 116 20.27 34.20 50.77
N ARG A 117 19.10 34.81 51.02
CA ARG A 117 17.91 34.12 51.57
C ARG A 117 17.15 33.34 50.50
N ALA A 118 17.19 33.79 49.25
CA ALA A 118 16.76 33.01 48.11
C ALA A 118 17.87 32.01 47.75
N SER A 119 17.91 30.86 48.40
CA SER A 119 18.76 29.75 47.93
C SER A 119 18.33 29.35 46.52
N VAL A 120 18.99 29.91 45.52
CA VAL A 120 18.71 29.77 44.08
C VAL A 120 19.11 28.37 43.60
N PRO A 121 18.19 27.53 43.08
CA PRO A 121 18.53 26.58 42.04
C PRO A 121 18.59 27.36 40.71
N GLY A 122 19.73 27.26 40.05
CA GLY A 122 20.14 28.05 38.87
C GLY A 122 19.20 28.00 37.67
N LYS A 123 19.51 28.86 36.68
CA LYS A 123 19.00 28.88 35.29
C LYS A 123 17.57 28.34 35.15
N LYS A 124 16.55 29.18 35.00
CA LYS A 124 15.23 28.71 34.56
C LYS A 124 15.39 28.02 33.19
N ASN A 125 15.58 26.71 33.24
CA ASN A 125 15.71 25.89 32.06
C ASN A 125 14.40 25.98 31.30
N ILE A 126 14.48 25.95 29.98
CA ILE A 126 13.29 25.84 29.15
C ILE A 126 12.60 24.53 29.60
N PRO A 127 11.33 24.55 30.03
CA PRO A 127 10.63 23.35 30.44
C PRO A 127 10.57 22.34 29.30
N ARG A 128 10.28 21.08 29.60
CA ARG A 128 10.11 20.03 28.58
C ARG A 128 8.66 19.62 28.42
N GLU A 129 7.90 19.72 29.51
CA GLU A 129 6.52 19.31 29.59
C GLU A 129 5.64 20.19 28.67
N PRO A 130 4.77 19.60 27.82
CA PRO A 130 3.96 20.34 26.87
C PRO A 130 3.17 21.50 27.49
N ASP A 131 2.53 21.25 28.63
CA ASP A 131 1.69 22.19 29.36
C ASP A 131 2.43 23.45 29.81
N LEU A 132 3.74 23.35 30.03
CA LEU A 132 4.62 24.47 30.38
C LEU A 132 5.31 25.08 29.15
N CYS A 133 5.61 24.29 28.12
CA CYS A 133 6.28 24.75 26.90
C CYS A 133 5.36 25.55 25.97
N PHE A 134 4.17 25.01 25.66
CA PHE A 134 3.29 25.60 24.66
C PHE A 134 2.86 27.04 24.99
N PRO A 135 2.56 27.43 26.25
CA PRO A 135 2.31 28.83 26.59
C PRO A 135 3.48 29.77 26.26
N LEU A 136 4.72 29.31 26.45
CA LEU A 136 5.91 30.10 26.14
C LEU A 136 6.10 30.23 24.63
N ILE A 137 5.88 29.14 23.88
CA ILE A 137 5.93 29.14 22.42
C ILE A 137 4.88 30.09 21.86
N GLU A 138 3.64 30.00 22.33
CA GLU A 138 2.53 30.88 21.91
C GLU A 138 2.89 32.36 22.12
N LYS A 139 3.39 32.71 23.31
CA LYS A 139 3.86 34.07 23.62
C LYS A 139 4.93 34.54 22.65
N VAL A 140 5.89 33.67 22.32
CA VAL A 140 6.98 34.01 21.37
C VAL A 140 6.45 34.16 19.96
N MET A 141 5.55 33.29 19.51
CA MET A 141 4.98 33.37 18.17
C MET A 141 4.13 34.63 17.97
N LYS A 142 3.44 35.10 19.02
CA LYS A 142 2.73 36.39 19.03
C LYS A 142 3.66 37.61 19.01
N ALA A 143 4.82 37.52 19.67
CA ALA A 143 5.75 38.65 19.73
C ALA A 143 6.72 38.71 18.53
N LYS A 144 6.95 37.59 17.84
CA LYS A 144 7.93 37.46 16.75
C LYS A 144 7.24 37.07 15.43
N PRO A 145 6.97 38.04 14.55
CA PRO A 145 6.47 37.78 13.21
C PRO A 145 7.38 36.84 12.41
N GLY A 146 6.79 36.00 11.56
CA GLY A 146 7.50 35.04 10.72
C GLY A 146 8.05 33.83 11.48
N SER A 147 7.61 33.58 12.71
CA SER A 147 8.00 32.41 13.50
C SER A 147 7.39 31.10 12.96
N ALA A 148 8.09 29.99 13.15
CA ALA A 148 7.66 28.65 12.77
C ALA A 148 7.81 27.67 13.93
N LEU A 149 6.80 26.85 14.16
CA LEU A 149 6.80 25.76 15.13
C LEU A 149 6.64 24.42 14.42
N VAL A 150 7.56 23.48 14.65
CA VAL A 150 7.48 22.09 14.18
C VAL A 150 7.43 21.15 15.37
N VAL A 151 6.31 20.46 15.55
CA VAL A 151 6.06 19.53 16.65
C VAL A 151 6.10 18.10 16.13
N ASN A 152 7.04 17.29 16.63
CA ASN A 152 7.13 15.89 16.29
C ASN A 152 6.27 15.02 17.23
N SER A 153 5.65 13.99 16.67
CA SER A 153 4.88 12.97 17.40
C SER A 153 3.73 13.56 18.21
N VAL A 154 2.89 14.39 17.57
CA VAL A 154 1.79 15.10 18.23
C VAL A 154 0.77 14.18 18.89
N HIS A 155 0.67 12.91 18.46
CA HIS A 155 -0.19 11.91 19.10
C HIS A 155 0.19 11.61 20.56
N PHE A 156 1.41 11.92 21.02
CA PHE A 156 1.76 11.84 22.46
C PHE A 156 1.35 13.09 23.25
N ILE A 157 1.03 14.19 22.57
CA ILE A 157 0.64 15.47 23.18
C ILE A 157 -0.89 15.59 23.20
N ALA A 158 -1.52 15.18 22.10
CA ALA A 158 -2.96 15.23 21.85
C ALA A 158 -3.44 13.86 21.32
N PRO A 159 -3.41 12.79 22.15
CA PRO A 159 -3.79 11.45 21.73
C PRO A 159 -5.27 11.34 21.38
N ALA A 160 -5.61 10.33 20.57
CA ALA A 160 -7.00 9.93 20.37
C ALA A 160 -7.55 9.22 21.61
N ALA A 161 -8.73 9.61 22.08
CA ALA A 161 -9.49 8.83 23.04
C ALA A 161 -9.91 7.51 22.38
N SER A 162 -9.32 6.38 22.81
CA SER A 162 -9.59 5.05 22.26
C SER A 162 -10.20 4.13 23.31
N GLY A 163 -11.17 3.30 22.93
CA GLY A 163 -11.67 2.20 23.77
C GLY A 163 -12.31 2.59 25.11
N GLY A 164 -13.01 3.73 25.17
CA GLY A 164 -13.66 4.20 26.41
C GLY A 164 -12.70 4.82 27.43
N VAL A 165 -11.41 4.92 27.11
CA VAL A 165 -10.43 5.63 27.94
C VAL A 165 -10.62 7.13 27.77
N VAL A 166 -10.80 7.80 28.90
CA VAL A 166 -10.92 9.24 28.99
C VAL A 166 -9.53 9.87 28.96
N LEU A 167 -9.34 10.87 28.08
CA LEU A 167 -8.12 11.69 28.07
C LEU A 167 -7.82 12.25 29.46
N LEU A 168 -6.55 12.20 29.85
CA LEU A 168 -6.08 12.80 31.10
C LEU A 168 -6.33 14.33 31.09
N PRO A 169 -6.47 14.98 32.25
CA PRO A 169 -6.73 16.42 32.32
C PRO A 169 -5.71 17.28 31.55
N ASN A 170 -4.42 16.92 31.60
CA ASN A 170 -3.35 17.58 30.87
C ASN A 170 -3.44 17.33 29.36
N GLU A 171 -3.78 16.13 28.92
CA GLU A 171 -3.99 15.81 27.49
C GLU A 171 -5.16 16.61 26.92
N ARG A 172 -6.27 16.71 27.66
CA ARG A 172 -7.42 17.56 27.29
C ARG A 172 -7.02 19.03 27.16
N ALA A 173 -6.25 19.53 28.13
CA ALA A 173 -5.75 20.91 28.11
C ALA A 173 -4.83 21.15 26.90
N ASN A 174 -4.00 20.17 26.52
CA ASN A 174 -3.14 20.26 25.34
C ASN A 174 -3.95 20.28 24.04
N VAL A 175 -4.97 19.42 23.91
CA VAL A 175 -5.88 19.40 22.75
C VAL A 175 -6.55 20.76 22.60
N GLU A 176 -7.12 21.30 23.68
CA GLU A 176 -7.79 22.60 23.66
C GLU A 176 -6.83 23.75 23.34
N ARG A 177 -5.61 23.71 23.89
CA ARG A 177 -4.59 24.70 23.58
C ARG A 177 -4.19 24.68 22.10
N LEU A 178 -3.98 23.50 21.51
CA LEU A 178 -3.65 23.40 20.09
C LEU A 178 -4.81 23.90 19.20
N LYS A 179 -6.06 23.64 19.58
CA LYS A 179 -7.24 24.22 18.91
C LYS A 179 -7.24 25.75 19.00
N ASN A 180 -6.96 26.31 20.18
CA ASN A 180 -6.89 27.76 20.35
C ASN A 180 -5.76 28.37 19.50
N ILE A 181 -4.59 27.73 19.44
CA ILE A 181 -3.48 28.17 18.56
C ILE A 181 -3.89 28.13 17.08
N ALA A 182 -4.68 27.13 16.66
CA ALA A 182 -5.18 27.04 15.29
C ALA A 182 -6.13 28.18 14.93
N GLN A 183 -6.83 28.74 15.92
CA GLN A 183 -7.79 29.85 15.75
C GLN A 183 -7.19 31.23 16.06
N ASP A 184 -5.91 31.28 16.44
CA ASP A 184 -5.28 32.52 16.91
C ASP A 184 -4.99 33.50 15.76
N GLU A 185 -5.72 34.62 15.75
CA GLU A 185 -5.61 35.63 14.69
C GLU A 185 -4.26 36.36 14.72
N GLU A 186 -3.70 36.59 15.91
CA GLU A 186 -2.43 37.31 16.07
C GLU A 186 -1.27 36.47 15.50
N ILE A 187 -1.24 35.16 15.79
CA ILE A 187 -0.26 34.25 15.19
C ILE A 187 -0.40 34.21 13.65
N ARG A 188 -1.63 34.20 13.14
CA ARG A 188 -1.91 34.19 11.70
C ARG A 188 -1.46 35.49 11.02
N GLU A 189 -1.81 36.65 11.58
CA GLU A 189 -1.42 37.98 11.07
C GLU A 189 0.10 38.18 11.09
N ASN A 190 0.74 37.66 12.13
CA ASN A 190 2.19 37.62 12.25
C ASN A 190 2.85 36.63 11.29
N LYS A 191 2.10 35.96 10.40
CA LYS A 191 2.61 34.93 9.47
C LYS A 191 3.31 33.79 10.20
N GLY A 192 2.89 33.51 11.44
CA GLY A 192 3.34 32.35 12.20
C GLY A 192 2.86 31.08 11.52
N ILE A 193 3.67 30.01 11.50
CA ILE A 193 3.26 28.70 10.97
C ILE A 193 3.47 27.61 12.01
N VAL A 194 2.47 26.73 12.17
CA VAL A 194 2.54 25.56 13.06
C VAL A 194 2.42 24.29 12.23
N ILE A 195 3.38 23.40 12.39
CA ILE A 195 3.46 22.11 11.71
C ILE A 195 3.46 21.01 12.78
N LEU A 196 2.43 20.17 12.77
CA LEU A 196 2.28 19.03 13.67
C LEU A 196 2.55 17.75 12.88
N LEU A 197 3.46 16.88 13.35
CA LEU A 197 3.81 15.63 12.67
C LEU A 197 3.27 14.42 13.43
N THR A 198 2.65 13.49 12.71
CA THR A 198 2.27 12.16 13.22
C THR A 198 2.42 11.10 12.13
N GLU A 199 2.74 9.85 12.47
CA GLU A 199 2.76 8.77 11.47
C GLU A 199 1.32 8.40 11.06
N GLU A 200 0.49 8.19 12.07
CA GLU A 200 -0.91 7.81 11.91
C GLU A 200 -1.82 8.94 12.34
N LEU A 201 -2.70 9.36 11.44
CA LEU A 201 -3.68 10.41 11.71
C LEU A 201 -4.66 9.98 12.81
N ALA A 202 -5.08 8.72 12.82
CA ALA A 202 -6.07 8.20 13.76
C ALA A 202 -5.59 8.18 15.22
N LYS A 203 -4.28 8.25 15.48
CA LYS A 203 -3.72 8.35 16.85
C LYS A 203 -3.84 9.75 17.44
N VAL A 204 -4.24 10.75 16.66
CA VAL A 204 -4.44 12.13 17.10
C VAL A 204 -5.91 12.38 17.44
N SER A 205 -6.15 13.18 18.48
CA SER A 205 -7.49 13.56 18.95
C SER A 205 -8.45 13.88 17.81
N GLY A 206 -9.64 13.27 17.85
CA GLY A 206 -10.70 13.54 16.88
C GLY A 206 -11.13 15.00 16.87
N GLU A 207 -11.13 15.67 18.02
CA GLU A 207 -11.44 17.11 18.13
C GLU A 207 -10.42 17.96 17.38
N LEU A 208 -9.13 17.61 17.47
CA LEU A 208 -8.08 18.32 16.75
C LEU A 208 -8.18 18.04 15.24
N ARG A 209 -8.51 16.81 14.84
CA ARG A 209 -8.75 16.44 13.43
C ARG A 209 -9.98 17.13 12.82
N GLN A 210 -10.96 17.48 13.65
CA GLN A 210 -12.23 18.08 13.23
C GLN A 210 -12.28 19.60 13.44
N ALA A 211 -11.16 20.25 13.78
CA ALA A 211 -11.06 21.69 14.03
C ALA A 211 -11.28 22.59 12.78
N GLY A 212 -12.10 22.16 11.82
CA GLY A 212 -12.59 22.98 10.72
C GLY A 212 -11.54 23.41 9.69
N ASN A 213 -11.81 24.53 9.02
CA ASN A 213 -10.94 25.12 7.99
C ASN A 213 -9.63 25.71 8.56
N GLU A 214 -9.53 25.83 9.90
CA GLU A 214 -8.41 26.45 10.59
C GLU A 214 -7.17 25.55 10.64
N MET A 215 -7.37 24.22 10.66
CA MET A 215 -6.28 23.23 10.65
C MET A 215 -6.38 22.34 9.41
N GLN A 216 -5.35 22.39 8.57
CA GLN A 216 -5.30 21.58 7.35
C GLN A 216 -4.50 20.29 7.56
N THR A 217 -5.03 19.18 7.06
CA THR A 217 -4.28 17.92 7.02
C THR A 217 -3.45 17.84 5.75
N VAL A 218 -2.18 17.44 5.89
CA VAL A 218 -1.26 17.23 4.76
C VAL A 218 -0.79 15.79 4.81
N PHE A 219 -0.99 15.09 3.71
CA PHE A 219 -0.62 13.68 3.62
C PHE A 219 0.65 13.52 2.79
N ILE A 220 1.68 12.91 3.37
CA ILE A 220 2.91 12.56 2.67
C ILE A 220 2.78 11.12 2.14
N PRO A 221 2.65 10.92 0.80
CA PRO A 221 2.60 9.58 0.22
C PRO A 221 3.96 8.89 0.28
N LYS A 222 3.98 7.56 0.07
CA LYS A 222 5.22 6.86 -0.28
C LYS A 222 5.72 7.30 -1.65
N PRO A 223 7.04 7.25 -1.90
CA PRO A 223 7.61 7.73 -3.15
C PRO A 223 7.04 6.98 -4.34
N ASP A 224 6.75 7.70 -5.42
CA ASP A 224 6.25 7.11 -6.66
C ASP A 224 7.36 6.36 -7.44
N LYS A 225 7.01 5.74 -8.57
CA LYS A 225 7.98 4.98 -9.36
C LYS A 225 9.13 5.87 -9.90
N PRO A 226 8.87 7.04 -10.50
CA PRO A 226 9.91 8.02 -10.86
C PRO A 226 10.84 8.43 -9.70
N GLU A 227 10.29 8.73 -8.52
CA GLU A 227 11.04 9.14 -7.34
C GLU A 227 11.96 8.02 -6.84
N ARG A 228 11.42 6.80 -6.68
CA ARG A 228 12.22 5.62 -6.31
C ARG A 228 13.33 5.35 -7.31
N ARG A 229 13.05 5.47 -8.62
CA ARG A 229 14.05 5.28 -9.67
C ARG A 229 15.17 6.31 -9.54
N THR A 230 14.83 7.59 -9.41
CA THR A 230 15.82 8.68 -9.27
C THR A 230 16.70 8.44 -8.05
N PHE A 231 16.10 8.04 -6.94
CA PHE A 231 16.82 7.67 -5.72
C PHE A 231 17.74 6.48 -5.93
N ILE A 232 17.25 5.36 -6.49
CA ILE A 232 18.06 4.17 -6.76
C ILE A 232 19.24 4.50 -7.67
N VAL A 233 19.01 5.27 -8.75
CA VAL A 233 20.08 5.73 -9.63
C VAL A 233 21.10 6.56 -8.85
N SER A 234 20.67 7.45 -7.95
CA SER A 234 21.58 8.24 -7.11
C SER A 234 22.49 7.38 -6.23
N LEU A 235 22.01 6.21 -5.76
CA LEU A 235 22.79 5.28 -4.93
C LEU A 235 23.80 4.47 -5.75
N THR A 236 23.50 4.25 -7.03
CA THR A 236 24.28 3.38 -7.92
C THR A 236 25.01 4.16 -9.02
N LYS A 237 25.01 5.51 -8.96
CA LYS A 237 25.74 6.37 -9.91
C LYS A 237 27.17 5.88 -10.09
N LYS A 238 27.64 5.89 -11.35
CA LYS A 238 28.95 5.43 -11.79
C LYS A 238 29.19 3.91 -11.71
N SER A 239 28.22 3.07 -11.33
CA SER A 239 28.43 1.61 -11.24
C SER A 239 28.82 0.95 -12.56
N GLU A 240 28.41 1.50 -13.71
CA GLU A 240 28.79 1.00 -15.04
C GLU A 240 30.20 1.45 -15.43
N GLU A 241 30.48 2.74 -15.35
CA GLU A 241 31.82 3.34 -15.55
C GLU A 241 32.87 2.73 -14.60
N PHE A 242 32.46 2.43 -13.36
CA PHE A 242 33.28 1.74 -12.37
C PHE A 242 33.59 0.30 -12.77
N ARG A 243 32.60 -0.47 -13.27
CA ARG A 243 32.81 -1.84 -13.73
C ARG A 243 33.78 -1.89 -14.92
N GLU A 244 33.65 -0.96 -15.86
CA GLU A 244 34.58 -0.85 -16.99
C GLU A 244 36.00 -0.53 -16.50
N ALA A 245 36.13 0.42 -15.55
CA ALA A 245 37.41 0.74 -14.94
C ALA A 245 37.99 -0.46 -14.16
N GLU A 246 37.19 -1.19 -13.38
CA GLU A 246 37.61 -2.36 -12.62
C GLU A 246 38.03 -3.53 -13.53
N SER A 247 37.31 -3.75 -14.63
CA SER A 247 37.67 -4.74 -15.66
C SER A 247 39.00 -4.39 -16.33
N ALA A 248 39.22 -3.10 -16.63
CA ALA A 248 40.49 -2.61 -17.17
C ALA A 248 41.64 -2.80 -16.17
N VAL A 249 41.43 -2.53 -14.88
CA VAL A 249 42.40 -2.80 -13.81
C VAL A 249 42.74 -4.29 -13.76
N LYS A 250 41.73 -5.18 -13.74
CA LYS A 250 41.95 -6.65 -13.72
C LYS A 250 42.75 -7.13 -14.92
N LYS A 251 42.43 -6.61 -16.12
CA LYS A 251 43.16 -6.97 -17.35
C LYS A 251 44.62 -6.51 -17.29
N LEU A 252 44.87 -5.27 -16.88
CA LEU A 252 46.22 -4.72 -16.75
C LEU A 252 47.04 -5.43 -15.65
N ALA A 253 46.39 -5.78 -14.54
CA ALA A 253 47.01 -6.56 -13.45
C ALA A 253 47.42 -7.96 -13.92
N LEU A 254 46.59 -8.64 -14.71
CA LEU A 254 46.91 -9.94 -15.31
C LEU A 254 48.07 -9.83 -16.32
N GLU A 255 48.15 -8.73 -17.08
CA GLU A 255 49.27 -8.45 -17.99
C GLU A 255 50.56 -8.15 -17.22
N LEU A 256 50.48 -7.45 -16.09
CA LEU A 256 51.61 -7.16 -15.19
C LEU A 256 52.15 -8.44 -14.54
N GLU A 257 51.27 -9.34 -14.08
CA GLU A 257 51.65 -10.63 -13.49
C GLU A 257 52.42 -11.52 -14.49
N LYS A 258 52.08 -11.45 -15.78
CA LYS A 258 52.76 -12.16 -16.86
C LYS A 258 54.08 -11.48 -17.30
N ALA A 259 54.33 -10.24 -16.87
CA ALA A 259 55.51 -9.49 -17.25
C ALA A 259 56.71 -9.83 -16.36
N ARG A 260 57.93 -9.83 -16.94
CA ARG A 260 59.15 -10.06 -16.17
C ARG A 260 59.44 -8.86 -15.25
N PRO A 261 59.67 -9.06 -13.95
CA PRO A 261 60.02 -8.00 -13.02
C PRO A 261 61.24 -7.18 -13.48
N ARG A 262 61.26 -5.88 -13.15
CA ARG A 262 62.37 -4.94 -13.45
C ARG A 262 62.65 -4.68 -14.94
N THR A 263 61.70 -4.98 -15.84
CA THR A 263 61.77 -4.58 -17.25
C THR A 263 61.07 -3.23 -17.48
N ALA A 264 61.42 -2.51 -18.56
CA ALA A 264 60.74 -1.26 -18.94
C ALA A 264 59.23 -1.48 -19.15
N ARG A 265 58.85 -2.62 -19.74
CA ARG A 265 57.46 -3.04 -19.91
C ARG A 265 56.75 -3.26 -18.57
N TYR A 266 57.42 -3.85 -17.57
CA TYR A 266 56.86 -4.03 -16.23
C TYR A 266 56.58 -2.67 -15.57
N GLN A 267 57.54 -1.74 -15.61
CA GLN A 267 57.37 -0.40 -15.05
C GLN A 267 56.26 0.40 -15.74
N GLU A 268 56.11 0.25 -17.06
CA GLU A 268 55.03 0.87 -17.83
C GLU A 268 53.65 0.29 -17.45
N LEU A 269 53.55 -1.04 -17.34
CA LEU A 269 52.33 -1.70 -16.90
C LEU A 269 51.95 -1.35 -15.46
N GLU A 270 52.93 -1.29 -14.56
CA GLU A 270 52.73 -0.88 -13.15
C GLU A 270 52.16 0.54 -13.06
N LYS A 271 52.68 1.48 -13.86
CA LYS A 271 52.13 2.84 -13.94
C LYS A 271 50.70 2.86 -14.50
N LYS A 272 50.41 2.06 -15.55
CA LYS A 272 49.07 1.94 -16.14
C LYS A 272 48.05 1.34 -15.17
N VAL A 273 48.43 0.30 -14.41
CA VAL A 273 47.60 -0.29 -13.36
C VAL A 273 47.26 0.77 -12.33
N ARG A 274 48.26 1.49 -11.80
CA ARG A 274 48.04 2.53 -10.79
C ARG A 274 47.10 3.64 -11.28
N THR A 275 47.29 4.15 -12.50
CA THR A 275 46.39 5.18 -13.06
C THR A 275 44.97 4.63 -13.27
N ALA A 276 44.83 3.36 -13.66
CA ALA A 276 43.52 2.72 -13.80
C ALA A 276 42.85 2.51 -12.43
N GLU A 277 43.60 2.17 -11.38
CA GLU A 277 43.12 2.05 -10.01
C GLU A 277 42.66 3.40 -9.44
N GLU A 278 43.43 4.46 -9.65
CA GLU A 278 43.06 5.83 -9.25
C GLU A 278 41.75 6.27 -9.94
N LYS A 279 41.64 6.02 -11.25
CA LYS A 279 40.41 6.29 -12.01
C LYS A 279 39.22 5.46 -11.53
N ALA A 280 39.42 4.17 -11.21
CA ALA A 280 38.37 3.32 -10.67
C ALA A 280 37.92 3.81 -9.28
N ALA A 281 38.84 4.25 -8.41
CA ALA A 281 38.52 4.78 -7.10
C ALA A 281 37.65 6.07 -7.18
N GLU A 282 37.93 6.96 -8.12
CA GLU A 282 37.09 8.15 -8.39
C GLU A 282 35.70 7.81 -8.92
N LEU A 283 35.58 6.65 -9.57
CA LEU A 283 34.33 6.15 -10.14
C LEU A 283 33.55 5.25 -9.18
N ALA A 284 34.08 4.95 -7.99
CA ALA A 284 33.46 4.01 -7.06
C ALA A 284 32.01 4.42 -6.71
N PRO A 285 31.00 3.56 -6.99
CA PRO A 285 29.63 3.85 -6.61
C PRO A 285 29.47 3.78 -5.09
N ALA A 286 28.48 4.49 -4.53
CA ALA A 286 28.18 4.39 -3.10
C ALA A 286 27.82 2.95 -2.69
N PHE A 287 27.20 2.22 -3.63
CA PHE A 287 26.88 0.80 -3.54
C PHE A 287 27.16 0.08 -4.87
N ALA A 288 27.98 -0.97 -4.81
CA ALA A 288 28.20 -1.86 -5.95
C ALA A 288 26.95 -2.70 -6.24
N VAL A 289 26.67 -2.95 -7.52
CA VAL A 289 25.50 -3.73 -7.97
C VAL A 289 25.91 -4.80 -9.00
N PRO A 290 25.15 -5.91 -9.10
CA PRO A 290 25.42 -6.95 -10.11
C PRO A 290 25.28 -6.43 -11.55
N GLU A 291 25.84 -7.17 -12.52
CA GLU A 291 25.71 -6.80 -13.94
C GLU A 291 24.26 -6.83 -14.45
N THR A 292 23.44 -7.71 -13.88
CA THR A 292 22.01 -7.82 -14.18
C THR A 292 21.18 -6.72 -13.54
N PHE A 293 21.79 -5.75 -12.86
CA PHE A 293 21.08 -4.70 -12.15
C PHE A 293 20.46 -3.70 -13.12
N ASN A 294 19.13 -3.60 -13.07
CA ASN A 294 18.37 -2.63 -13.84
C ASN A 294 17.62 -1.67 -12.89
N PRO A 295 18.00 -0.38 -12.80
CA PRO A 295 17.33 0.58 -11.92
C PRO A 295 15.80 0.67 -12.13
N TYR A 296 15.31 0.42 -13.35
CA TYR A 296 13.88 0.46 -13.67
C TYR A 296 13.13 -0.74 -13.09
N GLU A 297 13.70 -1.94 -13.22
CA GLU A 297 13.13 -3.16 -12.64
C GLU A 297 13.19 -3.11 -11.11
N PHE A 298 14.27 -2.55 -10.55
CA PHE A 298 14.40 -2.35 -9.12
C PHE A 298 13.38 -1.34 -8.57
N ALA A 299 13.15 -0.22 -9.26
CA ALA A 299 12.12 0.74 -8.87
C ALA A 299 10.69 0.14 -8.92
N HIS A 300 10.47 -0.83 -9.81
CA HIS A 300 9.23 -1.62 -9.84
C HIS A 300 9.19 -2.63 -8.69
N ALA A 301 10.28 -3.36 -8.44
CA ALA A 301 10.36 -4.36 -7.38
C ALA A 301 10.26 -3.75 -5.97
N THR A 302 10.65 -2.49 -5.76
CA THR A 302 10.56 -1.78 -4.47
C THR A 302 9.26 -0.97 -4.29
N GLN A 303 8.27 -1.21 -5.15
CA GLN A 303 6.96 -0.58 -5.04
C GLN A 303 6.29 -0.84 -3.68
N GLY A 304 5.75 0.22 -3.08
CA GLY A 304 5.20 0.21 -1.72
C GLY A 304 6.22 0.49 -0.62
N MET A 305 7.51 0.65 -0.94
CA MET A 305 8.57 0.93 0.02
C MET A 305 8.92 2.42 0.07
N SER A 306 9.38 2.87 1.24
CA SER A 306 9.97 4.18 1.46
C SER A 306 11.41 4.25 0.93
N LEU A 307 11.93 5.44 0.61
CA LEU A 307 13.33 5.61 0.18
C LEU A 307 14.31 5.14 1.25
N ARG A 308 13.97 5.36 2.52
CA ARG A 308 14.72 4.85 3.67
C ARG A 308 14.81 3.33 3.68
N GLN A 309 13.69 2.64 3.49
CA GLN A 309 13.66 1.18 3.43
C GLN A 309 14.49 0.65 2.25
N ILE A 310 14.45 1.35 1.10
CA ILE A 310 15.31 1.02 -0.04
C ILE A 310 16.79 1.19 0.33
N LEU A 311 17.16 2.30 0.95
CA LEU A 311 18.53 2.54 1.42
C LEU A 311 19.00 1.46 2.40
N GLU A 312 18.12 1.01 3.29
CA GLU A 312 18.43 -0.07 4.24
C GLU A 312 18.75 -1.40 3.54
N ILE A 313 18.10 -1.72 2.40
CA ILE A 313 18.48 -2.87 1.57
C ILE A 313 19.92 -2.73 1.05
N PHE A 314 20.27 -1.56 0.52
CA PHE A 314 21.61 -1.27 0.00
C PHE A 314 22.67 -1.33 1.11
N LEU A 315 22.39 -0.75 2.27
CA LEU A 315 23.27 -0.80 3.45
C LEU A 315 23.46 -2.24 3.96
N HIS A 316 22.39 -3.03 4.02
CA HIS A 316 22.46 -4.43 4.42
C HIS A 316 23.30 -5.26 3.45
N SER A 317 23.11 -5.07 2.14
CA SER A 317 23.94 -5.72 1.11
C SER A 317 25.42 -5.37 1.28
N LYS A 318 25.75 -4.09 1.46
CA LYS A 318 27.13 -3.63 1.70
C LYS A 318 27.75 -4.27 2.94
N LYS A 319 26.97 -4.47 4.00
CA LYS A 319 27.43 -5.09 5.26
C LYS A 319 27.63 -6.60 5.14
N THR A 320 26.77 -7.29 4.39
CA THR A 320 26.74 -8.76 4.32
C THR A 320 27.44 -9.34 3.09
N GLY A 321 27.73 -8.52 2.08
CA GLY A 321 28.25 -8.96 0.79
C GLY A 321 27.21 -9.67 -0.10
N LYS A 322 25.94 -9.81 0.34
CA LYS A 322 24.87 -10.41 -0.47
C LYS A 322 24.57 -9.50 -1.67
N PRO A 323 24.58 -10.00 -2.92
CA PRO A 323 24.31 -9.17 -4.09
C PRO A 323 22.88 -8.62 -4.05
N ILE A 324 22.70 -7.41 -4.54
CA ILE A 324 21.37 -6.79 -4.67
C ILE A 324 20.76 -7.27 -5.98
N ASP A 325 20.12 -8.43 -5.94
CA ASP A 325 19.34 -8.99 -7.05
C ASP A 325 17.82 -8.83 -6.81
N LEU A 326 17.01 -9.13 -7.84
CA LEU A 326 15.55 -9.02 -7.75
C LEU A 326 14.92 -9.99 -6.75
N VAL A 327 15.54 -11.17 -6.53
CA VAL A 327 15.04 -12.17 -5.59
C VAL A 327 15.15 -11.62 -4.17
N TYR A 328 16.32 -11.07 -3.84
CA TYR A 328 16.60 -10.46 -2.56
C TYR A 328 15.72 -9.23 -2.29
N VAL A 329 15.51 -8.38 -3.30
CA VAL A 329 14.60 -7.22 -3.14
C VAL A 329 13.15 -7.65 -2.94
N LYS A 330 12.66 -8.65 -3.67
CA LYS A 330 11.30 -9.18 -3.49
C LYS A 330 11.11 -9.80 -2.10
N GLU A 331 12.11 -10.54 -1.62
CA GLU A 331 12.15 -11.10 -0.25
C GLU A 331 12.03 -9.98 0.79
N LYS A 332 12.89 -8.95 0.69
CA LYS A 332 12.87 -7.80 1.62
C LYS A 332 11.61 -6.96 1.52
N LYS A 333 11.08 -6.73 0.32
CA LYS A 333 9.79 -6.07 0.13
C LYS A 333 8.70 -6.81 0.91
N ARG A 334 8.62 -8.13 0.78
CA ARG A 334 7.61 -8.93 1.49
C ARG A 334 7.77 -8.85 3.00
N GLU A 335 8.98 -8.98 3.53
CA GLU A 335 9.26 -8.82 4.97
C GLU A 335 8.78 -7.47 5.50
N ILE A 336 9.17 -6.38 4.81
CA ILE A 336 8.86 -5.01 5.22
C ILE A 336 7.36 -4.73 5.14
N LEU A 337 6.70 -5.10 4.03
CA LEU A 337 5.29 -4.84 3.83
C LEU A 337 4.41 -5.70 4.74
N ASN A 338 4.79 -6.94 5.01
CA ASN A 338 4.09 -7.76 5.99
C ASN A 338 4.22 -7.15 7.38
N ALA A 339 5.43 -6.75 7.82
CA ALA A 339 5.59 -6.08 9.11
C ALA A 339 4.77 -4.79 9.22
N GLU A 340 4.61 -4.05 8.12
CA GLU A 340 3.85 -2.79 8.12
C GLU A 340 2.34 -3.00 8.05
N TYR A 341 1.83 -3.99 7.31
CA TYR A 341 0.40 -4.11 6.98
C TYR A 341 -0.26 -5.45 7.35
N GLU A 342 0.43 -6.36 8.07
CA GLU A 342 -0.07 -7.68 8.45
C GLU A 342 -1.42 -7.65 9.16
N ASP A 343 -1.74 -6.60 9.90
CA ASP A 343 -3.01 -6.43 10.59
C ASP A 343 -4.18 -6.10 9.65
N VAL A 344 -3.93 -5.63 8.42
CA VAL A 344 -4.98 -5.15 7.50
C VAL A 344 -5.03 -5.87 6.16
N MET A 345 -3.92 -6.42 5.69
CA MET A 345 -3.85 -7.16 4.43
C MET A 345 -2.71 -8.18 4.42
N GLU A 346 -2.82 -9.13 3.49
CA GLU A 346 -1.78 -10.11 3.19
C GLU A 346 -1.29 -9.88 1.75
N LEU A 347 0.04 -9.77 1.58
CA LEU A 347 0.66 -9.76 0.25
C LEU A 347 0.85 -11.21 -0.23
N VAL A 348 0.23 -11.55 -1.35
CA VAL A 348 0.22 -12.90 -1.91
C VAL A 348 1.02 -12.92 -3.21
N ASP A 349 1.82 -13.97 -3.41
CA ASP A 349 2.49 -14.21 -4.69
C ASP A 349 1.61 -15.12 -5.55
N PRO A 350 0.98 -14.61 -6.63
CA PRO A 350 -0.02 -15.35 -7.37
C PRO A 350 0.65 -16.48 -8.18
N GLN A 351 0.30 -17.73 -7.84
CA GLN A 351 0.90 -18.93 -8.46
C GLN A 351 0.12 -19.39 -9.70
N ARG A 352 -1.15 -19.04 -9.81
CA ARG A 352 -2.08 -19.52 -10.86
C ARG A 352 -2.29 -18.46 -11.94
N GLY A 353 -2.21 -18.85 -13.21
CA GLY A 353 -2.57 -18.00 -14.36
C GLY A 353 -3.97 -18.33 -14.91
N LEU A 354 -4.42 -17.64 -15.95
CA LEU A 354 -5.75 -17.91 -16.54
C LEU A 354 -5.80 -19.29 -17.23
N GLU A 355 -4.65 -19.78 -17.69
CA GLU A 355 -4.47 -21.13 -18.23
C GLU A 355 -4.62 -22.23 -17.18
N ASP A 356 -4.44 -21.91 -15.91
CA ASP A 356 -4.58 -22.83 -14.77
C ASP A 356 -6.02 -22.92 -14.24
N ILE A 357 -6.99 -22.43 -15.02
CA ILE A 357 -8.43 -22.48 -14.70
C ILE A 357 -9.13 -23.26 -15.83
N GLY A 358 -9.82 -24.35 -15.50
CA GLY A 358 -10.69 -25.04 -16.45
C GLY A 358 -12.05 -24.37 -16.58
N GLY A 359 -12.57 -24.18 -17.80
CA GLY A 359 -13.88 -23.55 -18.02
C GLY A 359 -13.90 -22.04 -17.78
N LEU A 360 -15.08 -21.48 -17.52
CA LEU A 360 -15.32 -20.05 -17.23
C LEU A 360 -14.85 -19.08 -18.32
N GLU A 361 -14.95 -19.48 -19.60
CA GLU A 361 -14.40 -18.72 -20.73
C GLU A 361 -14.95 -17.29 -20.83
N TYR A 362 -16.21 -17.06 -20.48
CA TYR A 362 -16.81 -15.72 -20.45
C TYR A 362 -16.16 -14.82 -19.38
N ALA A 363 -15.86 -15.36 -18.19
CA ALA A 363 -15.22 -14.63 -17.11
C ALA A 363 -13.73 -14.40 -17.40
N LYS A 364 -13.04 -15.38 -17.98
CA LYS A 364 -11.66 -15.19 -18.49
C LYS A 364 -11.59 -14.12 -19.57
N THR A 365 -12.55 -14.11 -20.49
CA THR A 365 -12.65 -13.09 -21.55
C THR A 365 -12.84 -11.70 -20.95
N PHE A 366 -13.67 -11.57 -19.90
CA PHE A 366 -13.81 -10.32 -19.16
C PHE A 366 -12.46 -9.87 -18.57
N CYS A 367 -11.75 -10.76 -17.87
CA CYS A 367 -10.41 -10.49 -17.31
C CYS A 367 -9.43 -10.04 -18.41
N GLN A 368 -9.37 -10.75 -19.54
CA GLN A 368 -8.49 -10.40 -20.65
C GLN A 368 -8.82 -9.03 -21.26
N ASN A 369 -10.10 -8.69 -21.38
CA ASN A 369 -10.52 -7.38 -21.89
C ASN A 369 -10.16 -6.25 -20.92
N LEU A 370 -10.30 -6.49 -19.61
CA LEU A 370 -9.87 -5.58 -18.55
C LEU A 370 -8.36 -5.30 -18.65
N LEU A 371 -7.53 -6.35 -18.79
CA LEU A 371 -6.08 -6.22 -18.95
C LEU A 371 -5.70 -5.45 -20.23
N LYS A 372 -6.33 -5.78 -21.36
CA LYS A 372 -6.11 -5.06 -22.63
C LYS A 372 -6.45 -3.57 -22.52
N ALA A 373 -7.49 -3.21 -21.77
CA ALA A 373 -7.84 -1.81 -21.53
C ALA A 373 -6.75 -1.08 -20.74
N ILE A 374 -6.21 -1.73 -19.71
CA ILE A 374 -5.11 -1.21 -18.88
C ILE A 374 -3.84 -1.01 -19.71
N GLU A 375 -3.44 -2.03 -20.49
CA GLU A 375 -2.25 -1.98 -21.35
C GLU A 375 -2.33 -0.86 -22.39
N ARG A 376 -3.53 -0.61 -22.95
CA ARG A 376 -3.77 0.48 -23.90
C ARG A 376 -3.87 1.86 -23.25
N GLY A 377 -3.85 1.93 -21.91
CA GLY A 377 -4.04 3.17 -21.16
C GLY A 377 -5.45 3.74 -21.22
N GLU A 378 -6.43 2.97 -21.72
CA GLU A 378 -7.83 3.41 -21.86
C GLU A 378 -8.58 3.17 -20.54
N LYS A 379 -8.28 4.02 -19.55
CA LYS A 379 -8.83 3.91 -18.20
C LYS A 379 -10.36 3.96 -18.14
N ARG A 380 -11.04 4.55 -19.13
CA ARG A 380 -12.51 4.64 -19.17
C ARG A 380 -13.17 3.27 -19.35
N LEU A 381 -12.46 2.29 -19.88
CA LEU A 381 -12.92 0.91 -20.05
C LEU A 381 -12.66 0.03 -18.82
N VAL A 382 -11.97 0.56 -17.80
CA VAL A 382 -11.67 -0.17 -16.57
C VAL A 382 -12.73 0.13 -15.52
N SER A 383 -13.42 -0.91 -15.06
CA SER A 383 -14.41 -0.83 -14.00
C SER A 383 -13.75 -0.46 -12.66
N MET A 384 -14.41 0.37 -11.85
CA MET A 384 -13.83 0.80 -10.57
C MET A 384 -13.87 -0.29 -9.50
N GLY A 385 -14.82 -1.22 -9.61
CA GLY A 385 -14.86 -2.42 -8.81
C GLY A 385 -15.59 -3.53 -9.53
N VAL A 386 -15.09 -4.75 -9.29
CA VAL A 386 -15.62 -6.00 -9.84
C VAL A 386 -16.09 -6.85 -8.66
N THR A 387 -17.19 -7.56 -8.81
CA THR A 387 -17.65 -8.55 -7.85
C THR A 387 -17.84 -9.89 -8.53
N PHE A 388 -17.13 -10.91 -8.07
CA PHE A 388 -17.37 -12.30 -8.42
C PHE A 388 -18.32 -12.91 -7.41
N MET A 389 -19.46 -13.40 -7.89
CA MET A 389 -20.55 -13.92 -7.07
C MET A 389 -20.82 -15.37 -7.45
N GLY A 390 -21.06 -16.25 -6.50
CA GLY A 390 -21.48 -17.61 -6.83
C GLY A 390 -21.28 -18.58 -5.68
N PRO A 391 -21.69 -19.85 -5.83
CA PRO A 391 -21.51 -20.88 -4.81
C PRO A 391 -20.03 -21.03 -4.38
N PRO A 392 -19.75 -21.53 -3.16
CA PRO A 392 -18.39 -21.83 -2.74
C PRO A 392 -17.72 -22.85 -3.68
N GLY A 393 -16.40 -22.78 -3.81
CA GLY A 393 -15.63 -23.75 -4.61
C GLY A 393 -15.69 -23.58 -6.13
N THR A 394 -16.41 -22.58 -6.67
CA THR A 394 -16.55 -22.38 -8.12
C THR A 394 -15.38 -21.65 -8.81
N GLY A 395 -14.31 -21.31 -8.07
CA GLY A 395 -13.10 -20.72 -8.66
C GLY A 395 -12.99 -19.20 -8.61
N LYS A 396 -13.84 -18.50 -7.84
CA LYS A 396 -13.78 -17.03 -7.65
C LYS A 396 -12.38 -16.55 -7.23
N THR A 397 -11.84 -17.08 -6.14
CA THR A 397 -10.49 -16.77 -5.63
C THR A 397 -9.40 -17.07 -6.66
N ALA A 398 -9.50 -18.22 -7.34
CA ALA A 398 -8.53 -18.62 -8.36
C ALA A 398 -8.53 -17.66 -9.55
N LEU A 399 -9.71 -17.13 -9.95
CA LEU A 399 -9.84 -16.17 -11.03
C LEU A 399 -9.22 -14.81 -10.68
N VAL A 400 -9.36 -14.35 -9.42
CA VAL A 400 -8.70 -13.12 -8.95
C VAL A 400 -7.19 -13.27 -8.96
N GLU A 401 -6.69 -14.39 -8.44
CA GLU A 401 -5.24 -14.70 -8.42
C GLU A 401 -4.68 -14.77 -9.85
N ALA A 402 -5.40 -15.43 -10.76
CA ALA A 402 -5.05 -15.48 -12.18
C ALA A 402 -4.98 -14.10 -12.83
N LEU A 403 -5.99 -13.25 -12.60
CA LEU A 403 -5.96 -11.87 -13.10
C LEU A 403 -4.72 -11.12 -12.60
N ALA A 404 -4.37 -11.26 -11.33
CA ALA A 404 -3.21 -10.58 -10.75
C ALA A 404 -1.89 -11.06 -11.36
N LYS A 405 -1.76 -12.38 -11.59
CA LYS A 405 -0.58 -12.98 -12.24
C LYS A 405 -0.41 -12.47 -13.68
N GLU A 406 -1.49 -12.51 -14.47
CA GLU A 406 -1.47 -12.05 -15.87
C GLU A 406 -1.20 -10.53 -15.97
N ALA A 407 -1.71 -9.75 -15.01
CA ALA A 407 -1.44 -8.31 -14.95
C ALA A 407 0.02 -7.97 -14.60
N GLY A 408 0.73 -8.89 -13.94
CA GLY A 408 2.03 -8.60 -13.32
C GLY A 408 1.94 -7.59 -12.18
N PHE A 409 0.76 -7.45 -11.56
CA PHE A 409 0.49 -6.49 -10.48
C PHE A 409 0.76 -7.12 -9.12
N ASN A 410 0.93 -6.28 -8.08
CA ASN A 410 0.89 -6.81 -6.72
C ASN A 410 -0.48 -7.46 -6.46
N PHE A 411 -0.51 -8.55 -5.70
CA PHE A 411 -1.75 -9.18 -5.30
C PHE A 411 -1.90 -9.13 -3.77
N VAL A 412 -2.99 -8.54 -3.29
CA VAL A 412 -3.28 -8.45 -1.86
C VAL A 412 -4.65 -9.02 -1.53
N LYS A 413 -4.75 -9.69 -0.40
CA LYS A 413 -6.01 -10.10 0.21
C LYS A 413 -6.28 -9.22 1.41
N THR A 414 -7.45 -8.59 1.48
CA THR A 414 -7.84 -7.81 2.66
C THR A 414 -8.11 -8.77 3.82
N LYS A 415 -7.72 -8.36 5.04
CA LYS A 415 -8.12 -9.05 6.28
C LYS A 415 -9.32 -8.35 6.88
N SER A 416 -10.02 -9.02 7.79
CA SER A 416 -11.14 -8.40 8.50
C SER A 416 -10.67 -7.19 9.32
N ILE A 417 -11.22 -6.02 8.99
CA ILE A 417 -10.81 -4.71 9.54
C ILE A 417 -11.53 -4.42 10.85
N ARG A 418 -12.62 -5.15 11.14
CA ARG A 418 -13.42 -4.96 12.35
C ARG A 418 -12.63 -5.40 13.58
N SER A 419 -12.61 -4.52 14.58
CA SER A 419 -12.18 -4.79 15.95
C SER A 419 -13.34 -4.49 16.90
N MET A 420 -13.31 -5.03 18.13
CA MET A 420 -14.32 -4.72 19.15
C MET A 420 -14.20 -3.27 19.69
N TRP A 421 -13.17 -2.52 19.31
CA TRP A 421 -12.84 -1.21 19.87
C TRP A 421 -13.15 -0.07 18.87
N VAL A 422 -13.97 0.88 19.32
CA VAL A 422 -14.33 2.10 18.56
C VAL A 422 -13.06 2.94 18.32
N GLY A 423 -12.78 3.28 17.05
CA GLY A 423 -11.63 4.09 16.62
C GLY A 423 -10.48 3.29 15.99
N GLU A 424 -10.21 2.08 16.49
CA GLU A 424 -9.17 1.19 15.96
C GLU A 424 -9.53 0.67 14.56
N SER A 425 -10.81 0.37 14.32
CA SER A 425 -11.32 -0.05 13.01
C SER A 425 -11.19 1.04 11.92
N GLU A 426 -11.36 2.33 12.27
CA GLU A 426 -11.16 3.44 11.33
C GLU A 426 -9.68 3.62 10.98
N ALA A 427 -8.80 3.52 11.99
CA ALA A 427 -7.35 3.57 11.81
C ALA A 427 -6.87 2.46 10.86
N ARG A 428 -7.34 1.23 11.09
CA ARG A 428 -7.04 0.06 10.24
C ARG A 428 -7.60 0.24 8.82
N GLN A 429 -8.81 0.78 8.65
CA GLN A 429 -9.36 1.11 7.33
C GLN A 429 -8.48 2.13 6.59
N GLN A 430 -8.05 3.19 7.28
CA GLN A 430 -7.19 4.21 6.69
C GLN A 430 -5.82 3.63 6.29
N LYS A 431 -5.25 2.79 7.17
CA LYS A 431 -4.00 2.08 6.94
C LYS A 431 -4.08 1.15 5.73
N LEU A 432 -5.18 0.40 5.57
CA LEU A 432 -5.43 -0.40 4.39
C LEU A 432 -5.42 0.46 3.13
N ILE A 433 -6.26 1.51 3.08
CA ILE A 433 -6.37 2.39 1.91
C ILE A 433 -5.02 3.01 1.54
N TYR A 434 -4.23 3.43 2.55
CA TYR A 434 -2.87 3.92 2.36
C TYR A 434 -1.93 2.87 1.75
N GLY A 435 -1.97 1.65 2.28
CA GLY A 435 -1.21 0.52 1.76
C GLY A 435 -1.56 0.21 0.31
N LEU A 436 -2.85 0.16 -0.03
CA LEU A 436 -3.32 -0.07 -1.40
C LEU A 436 -2.83 1.00 -2.38
N ARG A 437 -2.89 2.28 -1.99
CA ARG A 437 -2.36 3.40 -2.79
C ARG A 437 -0.86 3.30 -3.00
N SER A 438 -0.13 2.91 -1.96
CA SER A 438 1.33 2.75 -2.02
C SER A 438 1.77 1.56 -2.86
N LEU A 439 0.94 0.52 -2.92
CA LEU A 439 1.16 -0.70 -3.69
C LEU A 439 0.64 -0.63 -5.13
N ALA A 440 0.03 0.47 -5.56
CA ALA A 440 -0.52 0.63 -6.90
C ALA A 440 0.60 0.65 -7.99
N PRO A 441 0.48 -0.12 -9.10
CA PRO A 441 -0.64 -1.00 -9.45
C PRO A 441 -0.76 -2.29 -8.59
N VAL A 442 -1.99 -2.60 -8.18
CA VAL A 442 -2.34 -3.73 -7.29
C VAL A 442 -3.74 -4.29 -7.61
N VAL A 443 -3.87 -5.61 -7.57
CA VAL A 443 -5.15 -6.32 -7.52
C VAL A 443 -5.49 -6.63 -6.05
N VAL A 444 -6.67 -6.23 -5.63
CA VAL A 444 -7.15 -6.34 -4.25
C VAL A 444 -8.31 -7.33 -4.21
N MET A 445 -8.14 -8.44 -3.50
CA MET A 445 -9.22 -9.37 -3.22
C MET A 445 -9.89 -9.02 -1.90
N ASN A 446 -11.19 -8.80 -1.94
CA ASN A 446 -12.03 -8.56 -0.77
C ASN A 446 -13.02 -9.72 -0.58
N ASP A 447 -12.68 -10.68 0.28
CA ASP A 447 -13.42 -11.95 0.44
C ASP A 447 -14.62 -11.85 1.41
N GLU A 448 -14.80 -10.70 2.08
CA GLU A 448 -15.79 -10.51 3.16
C GLU A 448 -16.89 -9.49 2.80
N ALA A 449 -17.23 -9.31 1.52
CA ALA A 449 -18.23 -8.31 1.12
C ALA A 449 -19.63 -8.53 1.77
N ASP A 450 -19.92 -9.74 2.24
CA ASP A 450 -21.17 -10.17 2.87
C ASP A 450 -21.12 -10.31 4.41
N LEU A 451 -19.94 -10.23 5.05
CA LEU A 451 -19.78 -10.37 6.51
C LEU A 451 -20.08 -9.08 7.31
N ASN A 452 -20.51 -8.02 6.63
CA ASN A 452 -20.86 -6.76 7.29
C ASN A 452 -22.14 -6.83 8.15
N ASP A 453 -22.85 -7.96 8.18
CA ASP A 453 -24.19 -8.07 8.78
C ASP A 453 -24.26 -8.79 10.14
N ALA A 454 -23.14 -9.23 10.74
CA ALA A 454 -23.17 -9.74 12.11
C ALA A 454 -23.53 -8.68 13.19
N SER A 455 -23.91 -7.46 12.78
CA SER A 455 -24.12 -6.32 13.69
C SER A 455 -25.36 -5.47 13.43
N ARG A 456 -26.29 -5.86 12.55
CA ARG A 456 -27.60 -5.17 12.52
C ARG A 456 -28.54 -5.59 13.66
N ASP A 457 -28.35 -6.80 14.20
CA ASP A 457 -29.04 -7.29 15.40
C ASP A 457 -28.26 -7.04 16.71
N ALA A 458 -27.10 -6.39 16.65
CA ALA A 458 -26.40 -5.93 17.85
C ALA A 458 -27.08 -4.64 18.39
N PRO A 459 -27.22 -4.48 19.72
CA PRO A 459 -27.94 -3.34 20.30
C PRO A 459 -27.35 -2.01 19.81
N LYS A 460 -28.23 -1.05 19.51
CA LYS A 460 -27.97 0.37 19.11
C LYS A 460 -26.77 1.02 19.83
N GLY A 461 -25.55 0.69 19.43
CA GLY A 461 -24.32 1.16 20.05
C GLY A 461 -23.16 1.37 19.06
N ASP A 462 -23.29 0.94 17.81
CA ASP A 462 -22.26 1.15 16.79
C ASP A 462 -22.37 2.58 16.23
N SER A 463 -21.59 3.49 16.83
CA SER A 463 -21.64 4.96 16.71
C SER A 463 -21.15 5.46 15.34
N GLY A 464 -21.84 5.13 14.24
CA GLY A 464 -21.55 5.64 12.89
C GLY A 464 -20.15 5.28 12.35
N VAL A 465 -19.39 4.43 13.04
CA VAL A 465 -18.05 3.96 12.66
C VAL A 465 -18.14 3.16 11.36
N SER A 466 -19.06 2.20 11.32
CA SER A 466 -19.32 1.38 10.13
C SER A 466 -19.68 2.23 8.91
N GLU A 467 -20.44 3.32 9.08
CA GLU A 467 -20.79 4.24 7.99
C GLU A 467 -19.58 5.03 7.49
N ARG A 468 -18.72 5.53 8.40
CA ARG A 468 -17.49 6.25 8.02
C ARG A 468 -16.48 5.34 7.33
N MET A 469 -16.28 4.11 7.81
CA MET A 469 -15.42 3.13 7.14
C MET A 469 -15.91 2.81 5.73
N MET A 470 -17.22 2.59 5.57
CA MET A 470 -17.84 2.38 4.27
C MET A 470 -17.62 3.59 3.36
N LYS A 471 -17.84 4.81 3.87
CA LYS A 471 -17.60 6.05 3.13
C LYS A 471 -16.16 6.14 2.62
N MET A 472 -15.15 5.86 3.44
CA MET A 472 -13.75 5.84 3.03
C MET A 472 -13.47 4.82 1.93
N TRP A 473 -14.04 3.62 2.03
CA TRP A 473 -13.93 2.60 0.99
C TRP A 473 -14.58 3.04 -0.32
N MET A 474 -15.76 3.67 -0.24
CA MET A 474 -16.46 4.21 -1.41
C MET A 474 -15.68 5.36 -2.06
N GLU A 475 -15.05 6.23 -1.27
CA GLU A 475 -14.19 7.31 -1.76
C GLU A 475 -12.98 6.76 -2.51
N LEU A 476 -12.36 5.69 -2.02
CA LEU A 476 -11.32 4.99 -2.76
C LEU A 476 -11.86 4.49 -4.11
N LEU A 477 -12.95 3.72 -4.11
CA LEU A 477 -13.55 3.17 -5.34
C LEU A 477 -14.06 4.25 -6.31
N SER A 478 -14.29 5.48 -5.85
CA SER A 478 -14.79 6.56 -6.70
C SER A 478 -13.67 7.46 -7.26
N ASP A 479 -12.41 7.25 -6.87
CA ASP A 479 -11.29 8.11 -7.26
C ASP A 479 -10.80 7.79 -8.70
N PRO A 480 -11.00 8.68 -9.69
CA PRO A 480 -10.61 8.42 -11.07
C PRO A 480 -9.07 8.32 -11.25
N LYS A 481 -8.28 8.85 -10.30
CA LYS A 481 -6.80 8.82 -10.39
C LYS A 481 -6.25 7.40 -10.23
N ILE A 482 -6.94 6.56 -9.45
CA ILE A 482 -6.52 5.17 -9.19
C ILE A 482 -7.08 4.17 -10.20
N ARG A 483 -7.92 4.61 -11.15
CA ARG A 483 -8.57 3.75 -12.14
C ARG A 483 -7.54 3.03 -13.00
N GLY A 484 -7.64 1.69 -13.07
CA GLY A 484 -6.66 0.82 -13.72
C GLY A 484 -5.32 0.68 -13.01
N GLN A 485 -5.16 1.29 -11.83
CA GLN A 485 -4.02 1.11 -10.95
C GLN A 485 -4.41 0.22 -9.76
N ILE A 486 -5.55 0.49 -9.13
CA ILE A 486 -6.08 -0.35 -8.05
C ILE A 486 -7.32 -1.05 -8.59
N ILE A 487 -7.26 -2.37 -8.70
CA ILE A 487 -8.38 -3.20 -9.17
C ILE A 487 -8.94 -3.94 -7.96
N VAL A 488 -10.09 -3.49 -7.46
CA VAL A 488 -10.77 -4.14 -6.34
C VAL A 488 -11.73 -5.20 -6.87
N ILE A 489 -11.50 -6.45 -6.47
CA ILE A 489 -12.37 -7.58 -6.75
C ILE A 489 -12.95 -8.14 -5.46
N SER A 490 -14.25 -7.95 -5.27
CA SER A 490 -14.97 -8.56 -4.16
C SER A 490 -15.42 -9.97 -4.53
N CYS A 491 -15.30 -10.91 -3.60
CA CYS A 491 -15.85 -12.26 -3.72
C CYS A 491 -16.99 -12.42 -2.71
N THR A 492 -18.13 -12.99 -3.13
CA THR A 492 -19.25 -13.28 -2.22
C THR A 492 -20.06 -14.48 -2.67
N ASN A 493 -20.57 -15.23 -1.69
CA ASN A 493 -21.56 -16.27 -1.93
C ASN A 493 -23.00 -15.78 -1.63
N ARG A 494 -23.14 -14.59 -1.04
CA ARG A 494 -24.38 -13.98 -0.57
C ARG A 494 -24.55 -12.56 -1.09
N PRO A 495 -24.73 -12.38 -2.41
CA PRO A 495 -24.89 -11.05 -2.99
C PRO A 495 -26.18 -10.35 -2.53
N ASP A 496 -27.15 -11.12 -2.03
CA ASP A 496 -28.35 -10.61 -1.34
C ASP A 496 -28.01 -9.78 -0.09
N ARG A 497 -26.89 -10.10 0.59
CA ARG A 497 -26.42 -9.42 1.81
C ARG A 497 -25.47 -8.24 1.56
N MET A 498 -25.07 -8.01 0.31
CA MET A 498 -24.22 -6.87 -0.02
C MET A 498 -24.94 -5.54 0.25
N ASP A 499 -24.21 -4.58 0.81
CA ASP A 499 -24.73 -3.24 1.07
C ASP A 499 -25.23 -2.57 -0.22
N ALA A 500 -26.41 -1.95 -0.16
CA ALA A 500 -27.00 -1.26 -1.31
C ALA A 500 -26.09 -0.14 -1.87
N ALA A 501 -25.28 0.48 -1.03
CA ALA A 501 -24.30 1.49 -1.43
C ALA A 501 -23.16 0.91 -2.28
N LEU A 502 -22.76 -0.35 -2.07
CA LEU A 502 -21.78 -1.07 -2.90
C LEU A 502 -22.37 -1.43 -4.28
N LYS A 503 -23.68 -1.67 -4.33
CA LYS A 503 -24.44 -2.02 -5.56
C LYS A 503 -24.70 -0.83 -6.49
N ARG A 504 -24.43 0.41 -6.04
CA ARG A 504 -24.62 1.62 -6.86
C ARG A 504 -23.58 1.72 -7.97
N SER A 505 -23.98 2.31 -9.10
CA SER A 505 -23.11 2.60 -10.25
C SER A 505 -21.89 3.44 -9.83
N GLY A 506 -20.72 3.11 -10.36
CA GLY A 506 -19.41 3.70 -10.07
C GLY A 506 -18.60 3.00 -8.98
N ARG A 507 -19.07 1.85 -8.45
CA ARG A 507 -18.48 1.19 -7.25
C ARG A 507 -18.29 -0.31 -7.46
N SER A 508 -19.37 -1.08 -7.60
CA SER A 508 -19.33 -2.48 -8.07
C SER A 508 -19.99 -2.55 -9.44
N ASP A 509 -19.32 -1.95 -10.43
CA ASP A 509 -19.86 -1.76 -11.78
C ASP A 509 -20.15 -3.10 -12.46
N GLU A 510 -19.27 -4.07 -12.23
CA GLU A 510 -19.34 -5.38 -12.85
C GLU A 510 -19.57 -6.46 -11.81
N ARG A 511 -20.75 -7.09 -11.87
CA ARG A 511 -21.17 -8.16 -10.97
C ARG A 511 -21.38 -9.42 -11.80
N ILE A 512 -20.43 -10.35 -11.67
CA ILE A 512 -20.29 -11.52 -12.52
C ILE A 512 -20.62 -12.76 -11.71
N LEU A 513 -21.62 -13.53 -12.16
CA LEU A 513 -21.92 -14.85 -11.63
C LEU A 513 -20.85 -15.84 -12.08
N ILE A 514 -20.28 -16.60 -11.15
CA ILE A 514 -19.40 -17.75 -11.33
C ILE A 514 -20.17 -19.00 -10.87
N PRO A 515 -20.89 -19.68 -11.78
CA PRO A 515 -21.81 -20.76 -11.43
C PRO A 515 -21.05 -22.06 -11.11
N MET A 516 -21.81 -23.11 -10.76
CA MET A 516 -21.29 -24.47 -10.78
C MET A 516 -20.82 -24.83 -12.20
N PRO A 517 -19.74 -25.60 -12.36
CA PRO A 517 -19.27 -26.07 -13.65
C PRO A 517 -20.36 -26.76 -14.46
N SER A 518 -20.43 -26.43 -15.74
CA SER A 518 -21.24 -27.23 -16.68
C SER A 518 -20.54 -28.52 -17.07
N THR A 519 -21.29 -29.52 -17.51
CA THR A 519 -20.73 -30.79 -18.03
C THR A 519 -19.74 -30.58 -19.19
N LYS A 520 -19.87 -29.48 -19.93
CA LYS A 520 -18.94 -29.08 -21.00
C LYS A 520 -17.58 -28.59 -20.47
N GLU A 521 -17.54 -28.06 -19.24
CA GLU A 521 -16.35 -27.48 -18.62
C GLU A 521 -15.57 -28.49 -17.78
N ILE A 522 -16.25 -29.48 -17.18
CA ILE A 522 -15.65 -30.53 -16.35
C ILE A 522 -14.39 -31.17 -16.97
N PRO A 523 -14.36 -31.54 -18.27
CA PRO A 523 -13.16 -32.15 -18.84
C PRO A 523 -11.94 -31.22 -18.81
N ALA A 524 -12.15 -29.91 -18.97
CA ALA A 524 -11.07 -28.93 -18.88
C ALA A 524 -10.60 -28.75 -17.42
N ILE A 525 -11.52 -28.82 -16.46
CA ILE A 525 -11.21 -28.75 -15.03
C ILE A 525 -10.33 -29.92 -14.62
N PHE A 526 -10.72 -31.17 -14.89
CA PHE A 526 -9.90 -32.33 -14.57
C PHE A 526 -8.51 -32.26 -15.23
N ARG A 527 -8.40 -31.91 -16.52
CA ARG A 527 -7.10 -31.75 -17.18
C ARG A 527 -6.18 -30.78 -16.46
N VAL A 528 -6.72 -29.63 -16.04
CA VAL A 528 -5.97 -28.62 -15.30
C VAL A 528 -5.56 -29.15 -13.92
N MET A 529 -6.45 -29.85 -13.20
CA MET A 529 -6.14 -30.39 -11.87
C MET A 529 -5.05 -31.47 -11.92
N PHE A 530 -5.17 -32.46 -12.82
CA PHE A 530 -4.16 -33.51 -12.99
C PHE A 530 -2.78 -32.92 -13.35
N LYS A 531 -2.74 -31.93 -14.24
CA LYS A 531 -1.51 -31.19 -14.60
C LYS A 531 -0.94 -30.44 -13.39
N ARG A 532 -1.77 -29.68 -12.68
CA ARG A 532 -1.37 -28.84 -11.53
C ARG A 532 -0.71 -29.67 -10.43
N TYR A 533 -1.29 -30.81 -10.10
CA TYR A 533 -0.78 -31.69 -9.05
C TYR A 533 0.28 -32.67 -9.54
N ASN A 534 0.67 -32.60 -10.82
CA ASN A 534 1.62 -33.52 -11.44
C ASN A 534 1.24 -35.00 -11.21
N ILE A 535 -0.06 -35.31 -11.32
CA ILE A 535 -0.58 -36.67 -11.15
C ILE A 535 -0.56 -37.37 -12.50
N ALA A 536 0.19 -38.45 -12.60
CA ALA A 536 0.20 -39.28 -13.80
C ALA A 536 -1.13 -40.03 -13.96
N THR A 537 -1.70 -39.99 -15.17
CA THR A 537 -2.98 -40.63 -15.49
C THR A 537 -2.92 -41.30 -16.86
N SER A 538 -3.59 -42.44 -17.01
CA SER A 538 -3.79 -43.09 -18.32
C SER A 538 -5.03 -42.56 -19.07
N ILE A 539 -5.79 -41.66 -18.44
CA ILE A 539 -7.02 -41.09 -18.98
C ILE A 539 -6.67 -40.01 -20.01
N THR A 540 -7.11 -40.20 -21.25
CA THR A 540 -6.88 -39.24 -22.36
C THR A 540 -8.07 -38.31 -22.59
N ASP A 541 -9.28 -38.74 -22.22
CA ASP A 541 -10.50 -37.94 -22.32
C ASP A 541 -11.30 -38.03 -21.01
N PHE A 542 -11.67 -36.86 -20.49
CA PHE A 542 -12.43 -36.71 -19.25
C PHE A 542 -13.93 -36.47 -19.48
N ALA A 543 -14.39 -36.37 -20.74
CA ALA A 543 -15.81 -36.21 -21.06
C ALA A 543 -16.73 -37.28 -20.43
N PRO A 544 -16.33 -38.57 -20.35
CA PRO A 544 -17.20 -39.61 -19.76
C PRO A 544 -17.53 -39.42 -18.27
N TYR A 545 -16.73 -38.65 -17.52
CA TYR A 545 -16.94 -38.41 -16.09
C TYR A 545 -17.88 -37.22 -15.82
N ALA A 546 -18.13 -36.37 -16.81
CA ALA A 546 -18.85 -35.12 -16.63
C ALA A 546 -20.26 -35.28 -16.06
N GLY A 547 -20.98 -36.33 -16.47
CA GLY A 547 -22.31 -36.63 -15.93
C GLY A 547 -22.30 -37.23 -14.52
N MET A 548 -21.16 -37.77 -14.07
CA MET A 548 -21.03 -38.35 -12.73
C MET A 548 -20.79 -37.29 -11.65
N VAL A 549 -20.26 -36.13 -12.04
CA VAL A 549 -19.95 -35.00 -11.14
C VAL A 549 -20.84 -33.79 -11.43
N GLU A 550 -22.01 -34.01 -12.03
CA GLU A 550 -22.97 -32.92 -12.24
C GLU A 550 -23.42 -32.34 -10.90
N GLY A 551 -23.29 -31.01 -10.74
CA GLY A 551 -23.59 -30.33 -9.48
C GLY A 551 -22.42 -30.28 -8.50
N PHE A 552 -21.23 -30.75 -8.87
CA PHE A 552 -20.02 -30.62 -8.04
C PHE A 552 -19.26 -29.34 -8.41
N SER A 553 -18.59 -28.73 -7.42
CA SER A 553 -17.80 -27.52 -7.62
C SER A 553 -16.39 -27.85 -8.12
N GLY A 554 -15.66 -26.86 -8.62
CA GLY A 554 -14.25 -27.08 -9.01
C GLY A 554 -13.36 -27.47 -7.82
N ALA A 555 -13.72 -27.08 -6.60
CA ALA A 555 -13.03 -27.53 -5.38
C ALA A 555 -13.35 -29.01 -5.05
N ASP A 556 -14.58 -29.45 -5.34
CA ASP A 556 -14.97 -30.86 -5.22
C ASP A 556 -14.20 -31.71 -6.24
N ASP A 557 -14.13 -31.29 -7.51
CA ASP A 557 -13.35 -31.96 -8.56
C ASP A 557 -11.85 -32.04 -8.22
N GLU A 558 -11.31 -30.99 -7.61
CA GLU A 558 -9.94 -30.95 -7.10
C GLU A 558 -9.74 -31.99 -5.99
N LYS A 559 -10.70 -32.09 -5.06
CA LYS A 559 -10.67 -33.07 -3.98
C LYS A 559 -10.79 -34.51 -4.50
N ILE A 560 -11.66 -34.75 -5.47
CA ILE A 560 -11.80 -36.03 -6.18
C ILE A 560 -10.49 -36.41 -6.85
N THR A 561 -9.84 -35.46 -7.55
CA THR A 561 -8.55 -35.70 -8.21
C THR A 561 -7.46 -36.13 -7.20
N LEU A 562 -7.41 -35.47 -6.04
CA LEU A 562 -6.49 -35.84 -4.96
C LEU A 562 -6.83 -37.19 -4.30
N ASN A 563 -8.11 -37.51 -4.15
CA ASN A 563 -8.56 -38.81 -3.65
C ASN A 563 -8.21 -39.92 -4.65
N ALA A 564 -8.40 -39.72 -5.95
CA ALA A 564 -8.00 -40.66 -6.99
C ALA A 564 -6.49 -40.96 -6.93
N PHE A 565 -5.66 -39.95 -6.69
CA PHE A 565 -4.22 -40.17 -6.46
C PHE A 565 -3.95 -41.03 -5.21
N ARG A 566 -4.65 -40.77 -4.09
CA ARG A 566 -4.52 -41.57 -2.86
C ARG A 566 -4.94 -43.03 -3.09
N PHE A 567 -6.06 -43.25 -3.74
CA PHE A 567 -6.57 -44.60 -4.05
C PHE A 567 -5.63 -45.35 -4.99
N ALA A 568 -5.03 -44.66 -5.98
CA ALA A 568 -4.01 -45.26 -6.83
C ALA A 568 -2.79 -45.72 -6.01
N PHE A 569 -2.32 -44.86 -5.09
CA PHE A 569 -1.19 -45.16 -4.22
C PHE A 569 -1.48 -46.35 -3.29
N GLU A 570 -2.63 -46.37 -2.62
CA GLU A 570 -3.06 -47.47 -1.74
C GLU A 570 -3.18 -48.81 -2.47
N LYS A 571 -3.57 -48.77 -3.75
CA LYS A 571 -3.66 -49.95 -4.62
C LYS A 571 -2.34 -50.31 -5.32
N GLY A 572 -1.24 -49.62 -4.99
CA GLY A 572 0.08 -49.86 -5.57
C GLY A 572 0.19 -49.51 -7.06
N LYS A 573 -0.72 -48.69 -7.59
CA LYS A 573 -0.72 -48.24 -8.98
C LYS A 573 0.11 -46.95 -9.12
N LYS A 574 0.88 -46.87 -10.21
CA LYS A 574 1.73 -45.70 -10.53
C LYS A 574 0.97 -44.57 -11.23
N VAL A 575 -0.19 -44.87 -11.79
CA VAL A 575 -1.02 -43.94 -12.56
C VAL A 575 -2.47 -44.07 -12.11
N VAL A 576 -3.21 -42.97 -12.19
CA VAL A 576 -4.67 -42.98 -12.05
C VAL A 576 -5.26 -43.50 -13.37
N ASP A 577 -6.06 -44.56 -13.30
CA ASP A 577 -6.81 -45.09 -14.44
C ASP A 577 -8.32 -44.86 -14.28
N ASP A 578 -9.10 -45.25 -15.28
CA ASP A 578 -10.56 -45.05 -15.30
C ASP A 578 -11.24 -45.62 -14.05
N ALA A 579 -10.85 -46.83 -13.64
CA ALA A 579 -11.45 -47.50 -12.48
C ALA A 579 -11.21 -46.71 -11.18
N ILE A 580 -10.00 -46.20 -10.98
CA ILE A 580 -9.66 -45.40 -9.80
C ILE A 580 -10.41 -44.06 -9.79
N LEU A 581 -10.48 -43.38 -10.93
CA LEU A 581 -11.16 -42.08 -10.97
C LEU A 581 -12.67 -42.24 -10.72
N ARG A 582 -13.31 -43.28 -11.28
CA ARG A 582 -14.72 -43.58 -11.00
C ARG A 582 -14.96 -43.87 -9.53
N GLU A 583 -14.12 -44.70 -8.93
CA GLU A 583 -14.19 -45.00 -7.49
C GLU A 583 -14.04 -43.74 -6.63
N ALA A 584 -13.10 -42.84 -6.98
CA ALA A 584 -12.92 -41.57 -6.28
C ALA A 584 -14.13 -40.63 -6.42
N ILE A 585 -14.81 -40.65 -7.57
CA ILE A 585 -16.05 -39.89 -7.78
C ILE A 585 -17.18 -40.47 -6.95
N GLU A 586 -17.35 -41.80 -6.97
CA GLU A 586 -18.42 -42.51 -6.24
C GLU A 586 -18.26 -42.44 -4.72
N ASP A 587 -17.02 -42.41 -4.21
CA ASP A 587 -16.71 -42.22 -2.79
C ASP A 587 -16.98 -40.78 -2.31
N PHE A 588 -16.95 -39.80 -3.22
CA PHE A 588 -17.00 -38.39 -2.84
C PHE A 588 -18.41 -37.93 -2.46
N ILE A 589 -18.53 -37.29 -1.30
CA ILE A 589 -19.76 -36.68 -0.81
C ILE A 589 -19.60 -35.14 -0.78
N PRO A 590 -20.33 -34.39 -1.60
CA PRO A 590 -20.30 -32.93 -1.59
C PRO A 590 -20.76 -32.36 -0.25
N SER A 591 -20.10 -31.29 0.22
CA SER A 591 -20.42 -30.67 1.50
C SER A 591 -21.59 -29.68 1.45
N ALA A 592 -21.87 -29.08 0.29
CA ALA A 592 -22.90 -28.06 0.13
C ALA A 592 -24.22 -28.69 -0.35
N SER A 593 -25.35 -28.25 0.21
CA SER A 593 -26.64 -28.73 -0.25
C SER A 593 -27.00 -28.14 -1.61
N GLN A 594 -27.62 -28.94 -2.48
CA GLN A 594 -28.06 -28.47 -3.79
C GLN A 594 -29.10 -27.33 -3.68
N ALA A 595 -29.94 -27.34 -2.64
CA ALA A 595 -30.89 -26.27 -2.36
C ALA A 595 -30.19 -24.92 -2.09
N GLU A 596 -29.11 -24.92 -1.32
CA GLU A 596 -28.34 -23.71 -1.05
C GLU A 596 -27.61 -23.20 -2.29
N ILE A 597 -27.01 -24.10 -3.07
CA ILE A 597 -26.37 -23.76 -4.35
C ILE A 597 -27.36 -23.10 -5.30
N ASP A 598 -28.56 -23.69 -5.46
CA ASP A 598 -29.61 -23.16 -6.32
C ASP A 598 -30.07 -21.78 -5.81
N ARG A 599 -30.27 -21.62 -4.51
CA ARG A 599 -30.63 -20.33 -3.88
C ARG A 599 -29.56 -19.26 -4.11
N MET A 600 -28.29 -19.58 -3.86
CA MET A 600 -27.16 -18.65 -4.09
C MET A 600 -27.10 -18.24 -5.56
N THR A 601 -27.23 -19.20 -6.47
CA THR A 601 -27.21 -18.96 -7.91
C THR A 601 -28.34 -18.02 -8.35
N LEU A 602 -29.55 -18.21 -7.83
CA LEU A 602 -30.68 -17.30 -8.10
C LEU A 602 -30.41 -15.89 -7.59
N TYR A 603 -29.86 -15.72 -6.38
CA TYR A 603 -29.47 -14.39 -5.88
C TYR A 603 -28.38 -13.76 -6.75
N CYS A 604 -27.40 -14.53 -7.22
CA CYS A 604 -26.38 -14.02 -8.13
C CYS A 604 -26.98 -13.56 -9.46
N LEU A 605 -27.89 -14.33 -10.05
CA LEU A 605 -28.60 -13.94 -11.27
C LEU A 605 -29.34 -12.62 -11.05
N LEU A 606 -30.08 -12.52 -9.94
CA LEU A 606 -30.79 -11.30 -9.57
C LEU A 606 -29.86 -10.11 -9.34
N GLU A 607 -28.56 -10.30 -9.10
CA GLU A 607 -27.62 -9.21 -8.81
C GLU A 607 -26.61 -8.95 -9.94
N CYS A 608 -26.63 -9.73 -11.02
CA CYS A 608 -25.78 -9.50 -12.19
C CYS A 608 -26.00 -8.09 -12.77
N SER A 609 -24.89 -7.44 -13.16
CA SER A 609 -24.93 -6.06 -13.69
C SER A 609 -25.29 -6.00 -15.18
N SER A 610 -24.99 -7.05 -15.94
CA SER A 610 -25.13 -7.06 -17.41
C SER A 610 -25.40 -8.46 -17.96
N ARG A 611 -26.24 -8.54 -19.00
CA ARG A 611 -26.50 -9.80 -19.74
C ARG A 611 -25.24 -10.35 -20.41
N ARG A 612 -24.28 -9.50 -20.78
CA ARG A 612 -23.03 -9.93 -21.42
C ARG A 612 -22.07 -10.66 -20.46
N LEU A 613 -22.31 -10.51 -19.15
CA LEU A 613 -21.52 -11.15 -18.10
C LEU A 613 -22.20 -12.42 -17.54
N LEU A 614 -23.38 -12.76 -18.08
CA LEU A 614 -24.05 -14.00 -17.71
C LEU A 614 -23.33 -15.20 -18.34
N PRO A 615 -23.27 -16.34 -17.64
CA PRO A 615 -22.81 -17.59 -18.23
C PRO A 615 -23.59 -17.92 -19.52
N PRO A 616 -22.94 -18.42 -20.58
CA PRO A 616 -23.63 -18.80 -21.82
C PRO A 616 -24.76 -19.82 -21.62
N ASN A 617 -24.62 -20.68 -20.61
CA ASN A 617 -25.59 -21.72 -20.23
C ASN A 617 -26.64 -21.23 -19.21
N THR A 618 -26.89 -19.93 -19.07
CA THR A 618 -27.83 -19.39 -18.07
C THR A 618 -29.24 -20.00 -18.20
N LYS A 619 -29.75 -20.23 -19.43
CA LYS A 619 -31.04 -20.89 -19.65
C LYS A 619 -31.07 -22.30 -19.06
N GLU A 620 -30.01 -23.08 -19.29
CA GLU A 620 -29.86 -24.46 -18.81
C GLU A 620 -29.80 -24.48 -17.27
N ILE A 621 -29.06 -23.53 -16.67
CA ILE A 621 -28.99 -23.35 -15.21
C ILE A 621 -30.39 -23.11 -14.62
N VAL A 622 -31.14 -22.14 -15.15
CA VAL A 622 -32.47 -21.79 -14.65
C VAL A 622 -33.46 -22.95 -14.84
N ALA A 623 -33.40 -23.64 -15.98
CA ALA A 623 -34.23 -24.82 -16.23
C ALA A 623 -33.92 -25.96 -15.23
N GLY A 624 -32.64 -26.21 -14.94
CA GLY A 624 -32.21 -27.21 -13.96
C GLY A 624 -32.69 -26.89 -12.55
N ILE A 625 -32.58 -25.63 -12.11
CA ILE A 625 -33.10 -25.19 -10.80
C ILE A 625 -34.62 -25.38 -10.73
N LYS A 626 -35.35 -25.03 -11.81
CA LYS A 626 -36.80 -25.22 -11.89
C LYS A 626 -37.20 -26.69 -11.82
N ALA A 627 -36.45 -27.58 -12.49
CA ALA A 627 -36.72 -29.01 -12.50
C ALA A 627 -36.49 -29.65 -11.11
N ARG A 628 -35.45 -29.23 -10.38
CA ARG A 628 -35.15 -29.71 -9.03
C ARG A 628 -36.15 -29.22 -7.98
N ASN A 629 -36.61 -27.97 -8.08
CA ASN A 629 -37.58 -27.35 -7.19
C ASN A 629 -37.23 -27.46 -5.68
N LEU A 630 -35.95 -27.20 -5.34
CA LEU A 630 -35.43 -27.35 -3.97
C LEU A 630 -35.37 -26.04 -3.17
N VAL A 631 -35.64 -24.90 -3.81
CA VAL A 631 -35.51 -23.57 -3.18
C VAL A 631 -36.87 -23.11 -2.63
N GLU A 632 -36.89 -22.64 -1.38
CA GLU A 632 -38.08 -22.01 -0.80
C GLU A 632 -38.49 -20.74 -1.59
N ASN A 633 -39.78 -20.57 -1.83
CA ASN A 633 -40.33 -19.45 -2.63
C ASN A 633 -39.77 -19.36 -4.06
N LEU A 634 -39.36 -20.48 -4.65
CA LEU A 634 -38.83 -20.54 -6.02
C LEU A 634 -39.71 -19.83 -7.07
N PRO A 635 -41.05 -19.97 -7.09
CA PRO A 635 -41.88 -19.27 -8.07
C PRO A 635 -41.68 -17.75 -8.06
N PHE A 636 -41.64 -17.14 -6.86
CA PHE A 636 -41.41 -15.71 -6.69
C PHE A 636 -40.02 -15.28 -7.15
N MET A 637 -38.98 -16.04 -6.81
CA MET A 637 -37.62 -15.73 -7.28
C MET A 637 -37.50 -15.83 -8.80
N LEU A 638 -38.13 -16.83 -9.42
CA LEU A 638 -38.14 -16.98 -10.88
C LEU A 638 -38.90 -15.84 -11.57
N GLU A 639 -39.99 -15.37 -10.98
CA GLU A 639 -40.69 -14.16 -11.47
C GLU A 639 -39.78 -12.93 -11.42
N GLN A 640 -39.00 -12.74 -10.36
CA GLN A 640 -38.03 -11.64 -10.29
C GLN A 640 -36.92 -11.77 -11.34
N VAL A 641 -36.39 -12.97 -11.57
CA VAL A 641 -35.38 -13.22 -12.61
C VAL A 641 -35.95 -12.91 -14.00
N LYS A 642 -37.20 -13.30 -14.27
CA LYS A 642 -37.92 -12.94 -15.49
C LYS A 642 -38.16 -11.44 -15.61
N ALA A 643 -38.61 -10.78 -14.54
CA ALA A 643 -38.87 -9.34 -14.51
C ALA A 643 -37.61 -8.50 -14.80
N ARG A 644 -36.43 -9.01 -14.44
CA ARG A 644 -35.14 -8.41 -14.80
C ARG A 644 -34.67 -8.73 -16.23
N ASN A 645 -35.51 -9.39 -17.02
CA ASN A 645 -35.22 -9.82 -18.40
C ASN A 645 -33.92 -10.65 -18.47
N ILE A 646 -33.73 -11.56 -17.50
CA ILE A 646 -32.56 -12.47 -17.45
C ILE A 646 -32.90 -13.83 -18.08
N ALA A 647 -34.17 -14.25 -18.04
CA ALA A 647 -34.62 -15.54 -18.55
C ALA A 647 -35.13 -15.49 -20.01
N ASP A 648 -35.56 -14.33 -20.51
CA ASP A 648 -35.96 -14.13 -21.91
C ASP A 648 -34.72 -13.82 -22.78
N ILE A 649 -33.82 -14.80 -22.92
CA ILE A 649 -32.63 -14.70 -23.79
C ILE A 649 -32.85 -15.54 -25.05
N ASP A 650 -33.93 -15.31 -25.79
CA ASP A 650 -34.01 -15.85 -27.16
C ASP A 650 -32.97 -15.22 -28.09
#